data_AF-A0A9D6CLZ7-F1
#
_entry.id   AF-A0A9D6CLZ7-F1
#
_cell.length_a   1.000
_cell.length_b   1.000
_cell.length_c   1.000
_cell.angle_alpha   90.00
_cell.angle_beta   90.00
_cell.angle_gamma   90.00
#
_symmetry.space_group_name_H-M   'P 1'
#
loop_
_entity.id
_entity.type
_entity.pdbx_description
1 polymer ?
#
loop_
_entity_poly.entity_id
_entity_poly.type
_entity_poly.pdbx_seq_one_letter_code
_entity_poly.pdbx_strand_id
1 'polypeptide(L)'
;MKSPRLKSPRLKSPRLKSPRLKNPRPRNPRPRNPRPKNQPRSKDDKKSDAKKKDEKKDPALDPSRWADAVRFTVTPVTSGPDDDRGPVASPDGKWLLFRRNLGDVMRLDLATGELSTVRTGWDSSVEYVFSPDGSLLAIAESDQDFNTDIWVMPADGSREAVNVTRHPDNDGMPRFSADGRMLAFLSERTNEELDAWVVFLDRDIEGKSERDLAQYFKDAAEAAKKRKPLEPVAKAKDESKAGAKDESKDESKADAKDAAAETKPAASLFDELELADAFLRLRRVTTMPGSEGGLELLPSGERLVFTGAEGRERALLSIKYDGTDQKRIGADVRVAGLSFAGDRIVAVSGGQAQSIAVAGGDSKTIDISATSEIDLARLNERKLREVSRLMQRGFYMDPAEKGLDWAALTERHVALARVARTAEEFDFVANMFIGHLDASHLGVRSASEDAAPRRPHGRIGASTEEAEGGRRVTAVLPDSPAALANPAIAVGDVIVSVDFEPVDPSRPLEAALAGKTGQEVFVGFRRAGADGAAPEELGAIVVPVSSASERSLRYAAETLANRRKVEERSGGRLGYLHIQGMDQGSLDRFERDLYAAAAGKEGLIVDVRNNGGGWTADRLLASIDVREHAYVVPRGGDRSRIRSYPQDRLFIQRYTMPMAMLCNEKSFSNAEIVSHAFKTLGRGPLVGQQTAGGVISTGSASLVDGTTVRMPFRGWYLAGGVDMEENGAMPDFVVPQTPESEAARADLQLEKAVDELLRALPAKKAESK
;
A
#
# COMPACT_ATOMS: atom_id res chain seq x y z
N MET A 1 59.74 -36.03 -20.49
CA MET A 1 58.62 -36.49 -21.37
C MET A 1 57.91 -35.25 -21.94
N LYS A 2 57.31 -35.41 -23.12
CA LYS A 2 56.95 -34.39 -24.14
C LYS A 2 55.97 -33.27 -23.69
N SER A 3 56.11 -32.09 -24.31
CA SER A 3 55.08 -31.03 -24.40
C SER A 3 53.80 -31.52 -25.12
N PRO A 4 52.68 -30.75 -25.06
CA PRO A 4 52.46 -29.73 -26.09
C PRO A 4 51.86 -28.38 -25.61
N ARG A 5 52.06 -27.38 -26.48
CA ARG A 5 51.62 -25.96 -26.46
C ARG A 5 50.16 -25.79 -26.91
N LEU A 6 49.54 -24.63 -26.61
CA LEU A 6 48.77 -23.72 -27.52
C LEU A 6 48.25 -22.49 -26.73
N LYS A 7 48.83 -21.28 -26.90
CA LYS A 7 48.47 -20.13 -27.80
C LYS A 7 47.41 -19.15 -27.26
N SER A 8 47.87 -17.93 -26.93
CA SER A 8 47.08 -16.69 -26.78
C SER A 8 46.92 -15.96 -28.12
N PRO A 9 45.89 -15.09 -28.27
CA PRO A 9 46.13 -13.81 -28.93
C PRO A 9 45.37 -12.59 -28.37
N ARG A 10 46.16 -11.53 -28.10
CA ARG A 10 46.00 -10.09 -28.43
C ARG A 10 44.60 -9.44 -28.44
N LEU A 11 44.41 -8.48 -27.52
CA LEU A 11 43.43 -7.39 -27.61
C LEU A 11 44.07 -6.15 -28.26
N LYS A 12 43.40 -5.57 -29.26
CA LYS A 12 43.72 -4.29 -29.90
C LYS A 12 42.75 -3.20 -29.44
N SER A 13 43.28 -2.04 -29.08
CA SER A 13 42.56 -0.79 -28.82
C SER A 13 41.90 -0.22 -30.09
N PRO A 14 40.86 0.63 -29.93
CA PRO A 14 40.81 1.83 -30.75
C PRO A 14 40.47 3.13 -29.99
N ARG A 15 40.96 4.20 -30.61
CA ARG A 15 41.02 5.62 -30.23
C ARG A 15 39.66 6.27 -29.91
N LEU A 16 39.68 7.11 -28.87
CA LEU A 16 38.67 8.14 -28.56
C LEU A 16 38.77 9.34 -29.53
N LYS A 17 37.63 9.82 -30.02
CA LYS A 17 37.45 11.14 -30.65
C LYS A 17 36.44 11.94 -29.82
N SER A 18 36.85 13.12 -29.38
CA SER A 18 36.02 14.12 -28.69
C SER A 18 34.98 14.76 -29.62
N PRO A 19 33.81 15.20 -29.10
CA PRO A 19 33.04 16.26 -29.72
C PRO A 19 33.02 17.54 -28.87
N ARG A 20 33.14 18.67 -29.59
CA ARG A 20 33.12 20.04 -29.09
C ARG A 20 31.72 20.48 -28.65
N LEU A 21 31.68 21.26 -27.58
CA LEU A 21 30.56 22.08 -27.08
C LEU A 21 30.05 23.09 -28.13
N LYS A 22 28.73 23.26 -28.21
CA LYS A 22 28.08 24.51 -28.65
C LYS A 22 26.81 24.78 -27.83
N ASN A 23 26.75 25.98 -27.25
CA ASN A 23 25.67 26.57 -26.48
C ASN A 23 24.29 26.53 -27.17
N PRO A 24 23.17 26.48 -26.39
CA PRO A 24 21.86 26.87 -26.89
C PRO A 24 21.51 28.32 -26.50
N ARG A 25 20.92 29.06 -27.45
CA ARG A 25 20.07 30.24 -27.19
C ARG A 25 18.69 29.99 -27.81
N PRO A 26 17.62 30.59 -27.26
CA PRO A 26 16.25 30.12 -27.45
C PRO A 26 15.62 30.68 -28.73
N ARG A 27 14.65 29.97 -29.31
CA ARG A 27 13.77 30.52 -30.36
C ARG A 27 12.31 30.15 -30.11
N ASN A 28 11.51 31.21 -30.04
CA ASN A 28 10.04 31.24 -30.06
C ASN A 28 9.44 30.61 -31.33
N PRO A 29 8.16 30.19 -31.29
CA PRO A 29 7.47 29.54 -32.39
C PRO A 29 6.70 30.55 -33.28
N ARG A 30 6.64 30.26 -34.58
CA ARG A 30 5.53 30.68 -35.47
C ARG A 30 5.26 29.61 -36.53
N PRO A 31 4.00 29.37 -36.92
CA PRO A 31 3.62 28.25 -37.75
C PRO A 31 3.69 28.58 -39.25
N ARG A 32 3.99 27.58 -40.08
CA ARG A 32 3.73 27.61 -41.52
C ARG A 32 3.17 26.27 -41.98
N ASN A 33 1.90 26.30 -42.40
CA ASN A 33 1.27 25.28 -43.25
C ASN A 33 2.06 25.11 -44.56
N PRO A 34 2.01 23.90 -45.15
CA PRO A 34 1.99 23.80 -46.60
C PRO A 34 0.81 22.94 -47.11
N ARG A 35 0.10 23.50 -48.09
CA ARG A 35 -0.72 22.74 -49.06
C ARG A 35 0.19 21.84 -49.91
N PRO A 36 -0.23 20.64 -50.32
CA PRO A 36 0.45 19.91 -51.38
C PRO A 36 -0.14 20.22 -52.76
N LYS A 37 0.76 20.33 -53.75
CA LYS A 37 0.50 20.44 -55.19
C LYS A 37 0.38 19.05 -55.82
N ASN A 38 -0.51 18.94 -56.80
CA ASN A 38 -0.64 17.84 -57.75
C ASN A 38 0.63 17.58 -58.57
N GLN A 39 0.93 16.31 -58.88
CA GLN A 39 1.06 15.77 -60.25
C GLN A 39 1.29 14.23 -60.25
N PRO A 40 1.07 13.52 -61.38
CA PRO A 40 0.40 12.22 -61.42
C PRO A 40 1.28 11.05 -61.89
N ARG A 41 0.92 9.82 -61.50
CA ARG A 41 1.27 8.53 -62.12
C ARG A 41 0.26 7.49 -61.61
N SER A 42 -0.15 6.42 -62.26
CA SER A 42 -0.14 5.91 -63.63
C SER A 42 -1.15 4.75 -63.60
N LYS A 43 -1.83 4.47 -64.72
CA LYS A 43 -2.70 3.31 -64.88
C LYS A 43 -1.88 2.02 -64.94
N ASP A 44 -2.38 1.00 -64.24
CA ASP A 44 -2.62 -0.38 -64.70
C ASP A 44 -2.41 -1.38 -63.55
N ASP A 45 -3.50 -1.92 -63.00
CA ASP A 45 -3.80 -3.34 -63.14
C ASP A 45 -5.14 -3.72 -62.47
N LYS A 46 -5.99 -4.40 -63.25
CA LYS A 46 -7.27 -4.98 -62.85
C LYS A 46 -7.05 -6.34 -62.19
N LYS A 47 -7.70 -6.62 -61.04
CA LYS A 47 -8.46 -7.87 -60.83
C LYS A 47 -9.26 -7.94 -59.52
N SER A 48 -10.42 -8.60 -59.68
CA SER A 48 -11.35 -9.21 -58.71
C SER A 48 -12.19 -8.32 -57.80
N ASP A 49 -13.37 -7.97 -58.32
CA ASP A 49 -14.59 -7.75 -57.55
C ASP A 49 -15.01 -9.03 -56.81
N ALA A 50 -14.99 -8.97 -55.48
CA ALA A 50 -15.85 -9.78 -54.63
C ALA A 50 -16.55 -8.82 -53.66
N LYS A 51 -17.83 -8.53 -53.93
CA LYS A 51 -18.71 -7.69 -53.10
C LYS A 51 -18.76 -8.22 -51.66
N LYS A 52 -17.98 -7.62 -50.76
CA LYS A 52 -18.37 -7.50 -49.35
C LYS A 52 -19.37 -6.35 -49.27
N LYS A 53 -20.52 -6.60 -48.66
CA LYS A 53 -21.41 -5.52 -48.20
C LYS A 53 -20.59 -4.69 -47.20
N ASP A 54 -20.15 -3.52 -47.62
CA ASP A 54 -19.65 -2.50 -46.70
C ASP A 54 -20.83 -2.05 -45.84
N GLU A 55 -20.87 -2.52 -44.60
CA GLU A 55 -21.56 -1.80 -43.53
C GLU A 55 -21.05 -0.36 -43.59
N LYS A 56 -21.98 0.60 -43.75
CA LYS A 56 -21.66 2.04 -43.69
C LYS A 56 -20.97 2.29 -42.34
N LYS A 57 -19.65 2.35 -42.34
CA LYS A 57 -18.88 2.91 -41.23
C LYS A 57 -19.32 4.36 -41.08
N ASP A 58 -19.88 4.69 -39.92
CA ASP A 58 -20.15 6.08 -39.55
C ASP A 58 -18.85 6.88 -39.77
N PRO A 59 -18.83 7.89 -40.67
CA PRO A 59 -17.62 8.65 -40.95
C PRO A 59 -17.09 9.44 -39.76
N ALA A 60 -17.85 9.52 -38.66
CA ALA A 60 -17.41 10.08 -37.38
C ALA A 60 -16.75 9.06 -36.44
N LEU A 61 -16.69 7.77 -36.80
CA LEU A 61 -16.02 6.73 -36.02
C LEU A 61 -14.64 6.42 -36.62
N ASP A 62 -13.58 6.67 -35.86
CA ASP A 62 -12.22 6.26 -36.21
C ASP A 62 -11.80 5.06 -35.32
N PRO A 63 -11.79 3.83 -35.84
CA PRO A 63 -11.44 2.63 -35.07
C PRO A 63 -9.97 2.61 -34.61
N SER A 64 -9.12 3.53 -35.11
CA SER A 64 -7.73 3.67 -34.66
C SER A 64 -7.57 4.56 -33.43
N ARG A 65 -8.61 5.33 -33.05
CA ARG A 65 -8.63 6.19 -31.87
C ARG A 65 -9.73 5.73 -30.93
N TRP A 66 -9.39 5.25 -29.74
CA TRP A 66 -10.36 4.69 -28.78
C TRP A 66 -11.59 5.59 -28.52
N ALA A 67 -11.36 6.89 -28.30
CA ALA A 67 -12.43 7.87 -28.05
C ALA A 67 -13.40 8.05 -29.23
N ASP A 68 -12.93 7.77 -30.44
CA ASP A 68 -13.71 7.88 -31.68
C ASP A 68 -14.17 6.50 -32.17
N ALA A 69 -13.79 5.40 -31.52
CA ALA A 69 -14.13 4.05 -31.98
C ALA A 69 -15.57 3.65 -31.60
N VAL A 70 -16.12 4.24 -30.53
CA VAL A 70 -17.48 3.95 -30.03
C VAL A 70 -18.10 5.23 -29.46
N ARG A 71 -19.36 5.50 -29.82
CA ARG A 71 -20.17 6.56 -29.19
C ARG A 71 -21.12 5.96 -28.17
N PHE A 72 -21.11 6.48 -26.96
CA PHE A 72 -22.00 6.06 -25.88
C PHE A 72 -23.01 7.16 -25.58
N THR A 73 -24.26 6.77 -25.30
CA THR A 73 -25.19 7.64 -24.59
C THR A 73 -25.03 7.35 -23.11
N VAL A 74 -24.55 8.32 -22.34
CA VAL A 74 -24.38 8.18 -20.90
C VAL A 74 -25.69 8.52 -20.22
N THR A 75 -26.24 7.58 -19.45
CA THR A 75 -27.42 7.79 -18.61
C THR A 75 -27.11 7.38 -17.18
N PRO A 76 -27.51 8.16 -16.16
CA PRO A 76 -27.37 7.74 -14.77
C PRO A 76 -28.27 6.53 -14.51
N VAL A 77 -27.70 5.47 -13.94
CA VAL A 77 -28.43 4.25 -13.55
C VAL A 77 -28.93 4.30 -12.11
N THR A 78 -28.30 5.12 -11.28
CA THR A 78 -28.77 5.47 -9.94
C THR A 78 -28.77 6.98 -9.79
N SER A 79 -29.66 7.50 -8.93
CA SER A 79 -29.77 8.92 -8.63
C SER A 79 -30.15 9.12 -7.17
N GLY A 80 -29.46 10.01 -6.47
CA GLY A 80 -29.75 10.32 -5.07
C GLY A 80 -28.55 10.86 -4.31
N PRO A 81 -28.68 11.07 -2.99
CA PRO A 81 -27.59 11.51 -2.12
C PRO A 81 -26.62 10.37 -1.75
N ASP A 82 -27.00 9.12 -2.02
CA ASP A 82 -26.21 7.91 -1.74
C ASP A 82 -24.89 7.86 -2.52
N ASP A 83 -23.93 7.17 -1.95
CA ASP A 83 -22.60 6.96 -2.54
C ASP A 83 -22.51 5.60 -3.20
N ASP A 84 -22.89 5.53 -4.47
CA ASP A 84 -22.90 4.29 -5.25
C ASP A 84 -21.56 4.08 -5.98
N ARG A 85 -20.89 2.95 -5.75
CA ARG A 85 -19.53 2.64 -6.25
C ARG A 85 -19.35 1.18 -6.65
N GLY A 86 -18.32 0.91 -7.45
CA GLY A 86 -17.90 -0.45 -7.82
C GLY A 86 -18.95 -1.25 -8.60
N PRO A 87 -19.55 -0.71 -9.67
CA PRO A 87 -20.58 -1.43 -10.41
C PRO A 87 -20.05 -2.73 -11.05
N VAL A 88 -20.77 -3.83 -10.87
CA VAL A 88 -20.54 -5.12 -11.52
C VAL A 88 -21.83 -5.59 -12.15
N ALA A 89 -21.87 -5.69 -13.48
CA ALA A 89 -23.02 -6.23 -14.19
C ALA A 89 -23.07 -7.76 -14.08
N SER A 90 -24.26 -8.33 -13.94
CA SER A 90 -24.45 -9.78 -14.08
C SER A 90 -24.08 -10.21 -15.51
N PRO A 91 -23.60 -11.45 -15.72
CA PRO A 91 -23.21 -11.92 -17.06
C PRO A 91 -24.33 -11.84 -18.12
N ASP A 92 -25.60 -11.87 -17.69
CA ASP A 92 -26.79 -11.72 -18.53
C ASP A 92 -27.32 -10.29 -18.65
N GLY A 93 -26.65 -9.32 -18.04
CA GLY A 93 -27.02 -7.91 -18.09
C GLY A 93 -28.41 -7.63 -17.49
N LYS A 94 -28.98 -8.55 -16.70
CA LYS A 94 -30.24 -8.31 -15.98
C LYS A 94 -30.04 -7.43 -14.77
N TRP A 95 -28.92 -7.61 -14.07
CA TRP A 95 -28.67 -6.97 -12.80
C TRP A 95 -27.38 -6.17 -12.82
N LEU A 96 -27.35 -5.13 -11.99
CA LEU A 96 -26.16 -4.38 -11.65
C LEU A 96 -25.97 -4.43 -10.13
N LEU A 97 -24.87 -5.03 -9.69
CA LEU A 97 -24.42 -4.91 -8.30
C LEU A 97 -23.58 -3.67 -8.13
N PHE A 98 -23.72 -3.00 -6.99
CA PHE A 98 -22.85 -1.91 -6.59
C PHE A 98 -22.86 -1.75 -5.07
N ARG A 99 -21.81 -1.14 -4.52
CA ARG A 99 -21.78 -0.72 -3.11
C ARG A 99 -22.48 0.59 -2.97
N ARG A 100 -23.28 0.73 -1.92
CA ARG A 100 -23.89 1.97 -1.50
C ARG A 100 -23.35 2.38 -0.14
N ASN A 101 -23.03 3.66 -0.01
CA ASN A 101 -22.62 4.29 1.24
C ASN A 101 -21.35 3.66 1.81
N LEU A 102 -21.38 3.13 3.03
CA LEU A 102 -20.22 2.47 3.61
C LEU A 102 -19.99 1.12 2.94
N GLY A 103 -20.99 0.23 2.90
CA GLY A 103 -20.76 -1.14 2.41
C GLY A 103 -21.97 -1.90 1.89
N ASP A 104 -23.16 -1.30 1.82
CA ASP A 104 -24.34 -2.06 1.42
C ASP A 104 -24.20 -2.55 -0.02
N VAL A 105 -24.28 -3.87 -0.22
CA VAL A 105 -24.28 -4.47 -1.54
C VAL A 105 -25.69 -4.40 -2.09
N MET A 106 -25.88 -3.52 -3.05
CA MET A 106 -27.15 -3.28 -3.72
C MET A 106 -27.23 -4.04 -5.03
N ARG A 107 -28.44 -4.45 -5.41
CA ARG A 107 -28.77 -5.00 -6.72
C ARG A 107 -29.85 -4.16 -7.38
N LEU A 108 -29.55 -3.66 -8.56
CA LEU A 108 -30.49 -2.97 -9.45
C LEU A 108 -30.90 -3.90 -10.59
N ASP A 109 -32.19 -4.13 -10.75
CA ASP A 109 -32.75 -4.74 -11.95
C ASP A 109 -32.76 -3.71 -13.10
N LEU A 110 -32.05 -4.03 -14.18
CA LEU A 110 -31.84 -3.12 -15.31
C LEU A 110 -33.07 -3.05 -16.24
N ALA A 111 -33.99 -4.01 -16.16
CA ALA A 111 -35.22 -4.03 -16.93
C ALA A 111 -36.35 -3.26 -16.21
N THR A 112 -36.53 -3.47 -14.90
CA THR A 112 -37.61 -2.85 -14.11
C THR A 112 -37.17 -1.56 -13.40
N GLY A 113 -35.87 -1.39 -13.15
CA GLY A 113 -35.36 -0.32 -12.30
C GLY A 113 -35.51 -0.60 -10.80
N GLU A 114 -35.96 -1.80 -10.42
CA GLU A 114 -36.13 -2.20 -9.02
C GLU A 114 -34.79 -2.29 -8.31
N LEU A 115 -34.71 -1.69 -7.11
CA LEU A 115 -33.50 -1.68 -6.29
C LEU A 115 -33.73 -2.45 -4.99
N SER A 116 -32.87 -3.42 -4.71
CA SER A 116 -32.91 -4.25 -3.50
C SER A 116 -31.54 -4.35 -2.83
N THR A 117 -31.48 -4.39 -1.50
CA THR A 117 -30.26 -4.71 -0.77
C THR A 117 -30.05 -6.23 -0.77
N VAL A 118 -28.87 -6.67 -1.24
CA VAL A 118 -28.46 -8.08 -1.21
C VAL A 118 -27.81 -8.42 0.14
N ARG A 119 -26.96 -7.50 0.62
CA ARG A 119 -26.25 -7.65 1.88
C ARG A 119 -25.99 -6.29 2.49
N THR A 120 -26.26 -6.13 3.78
CA THR A 120 -25.92 -4.90 4.52
C THR A 120 -24.45 -4.93 4.89
N GLY A 121 -23.72 -3.86 4.64
CA GLY A 121 -22.29 -3.78 4.92
C GLY A 121 -21.96 -2.60 5.82
N TRP A 122 -21.04 -2.81 6.77
CA TRP A 122 -20.63 -1.80 7.75
C TRP A 122 -19.31 -1.10 7.37
N ASP A 123 -18.57 -1.61 6.39
CA ASP A 123 -17.30 -1.09 5.90
C ASP A 123 -17.24 -0.95 4.37
N SER A 124 -16.22 -0.25 3.87
CA SER A 124 -16.03 0.04 2.43
C SER A 124 -15.11 -0.90 1.66
N SER A 125 -14.63 -1.97 2.30
CA SER A 125 -13.75 -3.00 1.74
C SER A 125 -14.50 -4.14 1.07
N VAL A 126 -15.81 -4.30 1.30
CA VAL A 126 -16.57 -5.43 0.72
C VAL A 126 -16.31 -5.59 -0.79
N GLU A 127 -16.01 -6.82 -1.20
CA GLU A 127 -15.80 -7.21 -2.59
C GLU A 127 -16.87 -8.20 -3.01
N TYR A 128 -17.25 -8.20 -4.28
CA TYR A 128 -18.21 -9.17 -4.81
C TYR A 128 -17.95 -9.50 -6.27
N VAL A 129 -18.23 -10.74 -6.63
CA VAL A 129 -18.07 -11.24 -8.01
C VAL A 129 -19.16 -12.27 -8.32
N PHE A 130 -19.78 -12.13 -9.49
CA PHE A 130 -20.64 -13.19 -10.03
C PHE A 130 -19.80 -14.36 -10.52
N SER A 131 -20.31 -15.58 -10.40
CA SER A 131 -19.81 -16.68 -11.22
C SER A 131 -20.02 -16.33 -12.71
N PRO A 132 -19.15 -16.79 -13.64
CA PRO A 132 -19.26 -16.41 -15.05
C PRO A 132 -20.53 -16.89 -15.76
N ASP A 133 -21.26 -17.84 -15.18
CA ASP A 133 -22.59 -18.28 -15.64
C ASP A 133 -23.75 -17.48 -15.00
N GLY A 134 -23.46 -16.61 -14.02
CA GLY A 134 -24.42 -15.75 -13.32
C GLY A 134 -25.28 -16.45 -12.27
N SER A 135 -24.97 -17.71 -11.92
CA SER A 135 -25.77 -18.49 -10.97
C SER A 135 -25.42 -18.23 -9.50
N LEU A 136 -24.17 -17.86 -9.22
CA LEU A 136 -23.63 -17.65 -7.87
C LEU A 136 -23.05 -16.25 -7.71
N LEU A 137 -22.96 -15.82 -6.45
CA LEU A 137 -22.29 -14.62 -6.00
C LEU A 137 -21.31 -15.01 -4.89
N ALA A 138 -20.05 -14.61 -5.03
CA ALA A 138 -19.09 -14.61 -3.93
C ALA A 138 -18.94 -13.19 -3.40
N ILE A 139 -18.90 -13.05 -2.07
CA ILE A 139 -18.75 -11.80 -1.36
C ILE A 139 -17.59 -11.97 -0.36
N ALA A 140 -16.56 -11.14 -0.46
CA ALA A 140 -15.55 -11.02 0.59
C ALA A 140 -15.96 -9.85 1.49
N GLU A 141 -16.21 -10.12 2.77
CA GLU A 141 -16.73 -9.13 3.72
C GLU A 141 -16.02 -9.27 5.06
N SER A 142 -15.71 -8.12 5.68
CA SER A 142 -15.11 -8.08 7.00
C SER A 142 -16.16 -8.14 8.10
N ASP A 143 -15.85 -8.78 9.22
CA ASP A 143 -16.60 -8.62 10.47
C ASP A 143 -16.09 -7.42 11.27
N GLN A 144 -16.76 -7.09 12.38
CA GLN A 144 -16.41 -5.91 13.21
C GLN A 144 -15.05 -6.03 13.93
N ASP A 145 -14.44 -7.22 13.92
CA ASP A 145 -13.07 -7.45 14.38
C ASP A 145 -12.04 -7.24 13.25
N PHE A 146 -12.51 -6.77 12.08
CA PHE A 146 -11.73 -6.52 10.86
C PHE A 146 -11.12 -7.79 10.25
N ASN A 147 -11.74 -8.94 10.49
CA ASN A 147 -11.40 -10.19 9.83
C ASN A 147 -12.28 -10.39 8.60
N THR A 148 -11.66 -10.63 7.44
CA THR A 148 -12.37 -10.78 6.16
C THR A 148 -12.51 -12.24 5.76
N ASP A 149 -13.74 -12.67 5.50
CA ASP A 149 -14.04 -14.03 5.01
C ASP A 149 -14.80 -13.97 3.68
N ILE A 150 -14.76 -15.08 2.93
CA ILE A 150 -15.50 -15.23 1.67
C ILE A 150 -16.77 -16.04 1.89
N TRP A 151 -17.86 -15.47 1.41
CA TRP A 151 -19.22 -16.00 1.48
C TRP A 151 -19.73 -16.30 0.08
N VAL A 152 -20.40 -17.44 -0.11
CA VAL A 152 -21.02 -17.82 -1.39
C VAL A 152 -22.53 -17.94 -1.23
N MET A 153 -23.30 -17.40 -2.18
CA MET A 153 -24.76 -17.46 -2.21
C MET A 153 -25.29 -17.57 -3.66
N PRO A 154 -26.56 -17.96 -3.86
CA PRO A 154 -27.22 -17.81 -5.16
C PRO A 154 -27.27 -16.33 -5.58
N ALA A 155 -26.98 -16.06 -6.85
CA ALA A 155 -26.99 -14.70 -7.40
C ALA A 155 -28.39 -14.03 -7.34
N ASP A 156 -29.45 -14.82 -7.30
CA ASP A 156 -30.83 -14.35 -7.18
C ASP A 156 -31.24 -14.00 -5.73
N GLY A 157 -30.44 -14.35 -4.72
CA GLY A 157 -30.75 -14.13 -3.30
C GLY A 157 -31.74 -15.13 -2.71
N SER A 158 -31.99 -16.27 -3.37
CA SER A 158 -32.96 -17.28 -2.91
C SER A 158 -32.54 -18.07 -1.67
N ARG A 159 -31.27 -17.92 -1.23
CA ARG A 159 -30.70 -18.54 -0.03
C ARG A 159 -29.73 -17.58 0.66
N GLU A 160 -29.54 -17.83 1.95
CA GLU A 160 -28.49 -17.21 2.76
C GLU A 160 -27.09 -17.60 2.28
N ALA A 161 -26.12 -16.72 2.50
CA ALA A 161 -24.74 -16.97 2.12
C ALA A 161 -24.04 -17.93 3.10
N VAL A 162 -23.14 -18.76 2.57
CA VAL A 162 -22.34 -19.71 3.34
C VAL A 162 -20.89 -19.22 3.37
N ASN A 163 -20.32 -19.04 4.57
CA ASN A 163 -18.90 -18.75 4.75
C ASN A 163 -18.08 -19.99 4.39
N VAL A 164 -17.30 -19.89 3.31
CA VAL A 164 -16.50 -20.98 2.73
C VAL A 164 -15.04 -20.95 3.16
N THR A 165 -14.57 -19.91 3.86
CA THR A 165 -13.15 -19.75 4.23
C THR A 165 -12.84 -19.90 5.71
N ARG A 166 -13.65 -19.31 6.59
CA ARG A 166 -13.60 -19.39 8.06
C ARG A 166 -12.19 -19.37 8.65
N HIS A 167 -11.50 -18.25 8.51
CA HIS A 167 -10.17 -18.06 9.09
C HIS A 167 -10.12 -16.80 9.97
N PRO A 168 -9.29 -16.76 11.04
CA PRO A 168 -9.05 -15.53 11.82
C PRO A 168 -8.13 -14.50 11.11
N ASP A 169 -7.76 -14.74 9.85
CA ASP A 169 -6.96 -13.82 9.03
C ASP A 169 -7.71 -13.55 7.73
N ASN A 170 -7.25 -12.56 6.97
CA ASN A 170 -8.01 -12.01 5.85
C ASN A 170 -8.00 -12.89 4.60
N ASP A 171 -9.18 -13.11 4.05
CA ASP A 171 -9.46 -13.74 2.76
C ASP A 171 -10.13 -12.74 1.80
N GLY A 172 -9.62 -12.60 0.58
CA GLY A 172 -10.12 -11.61 -0.40
C GLY A 172 -9.89 -11.99 -1.86
N MET A 173 -10.30 -11.13 -2.78
CA MET A 173 -10.19 -11.34 -4.23
C MET A 173 -10.77 -12.68 -4.76
N PRO A 174 -12.02 -13.05 -4.44
CA PRO A 174 -12.63 -14.29 -4.95
C PRO A 174 -12.69 -14.31 -6.49
N ARG A 175 -12.47 -15.49 -7.08
CA ARG A 175 -12.53 -15.75 -8.53
C ARG A 175 -13.08 -17.14 -8.82
N PHE A 176 -14.19 -17.22 -9.55
CA PHE A 176 -14.81 -18.49 -9.94
C PHE A 176 -14.21 -19.07 -11.23
N SER A 177 -14.20 -20.40 -11.36
CA SER A 177 -14.14 -21.07 -12.66
C SER A 177 -15.41 -20.77 -13.47
N ALA A 178 -15.37 -20.95 -14.79
CA ALA A 178 -16.52 -20.63 -15.63
C ALA A 178 -17.79 -21.40 -15.20
N ASP A 179 -17.67 -22.65 -14.80
CA ASP A 179 -18.78 -23.47 -14.33
C ASP A 179 -19.19 -23.23 -12.87
N GLY A 180 -18.54 -22.30 -12.16
CA GLY A 180 -18.86 -21.97 -10.76
C GLY A 180 -18.47 -23.06 -9.76
N ARG A 181 -17.81 -24.14 -10.20
CA ARG A 181 -17.49 -25.31 -9.36
C ARG A 181 -16.11 -25.23 -8.68
N MET A 182 -15.30 -24.23 -9.01
CA MET A 182 -14.06 -23.90 -8.31
C MET A 182 -14.03 -22.43 -7.93
N LEU A 183 -13.41 -22.14 -6.79
CA LEU A 183 -13.14 -20.80 -6.30
C LEU A 183 -11.64 -20.65 -5.99
N ALA A 184 -11.02 -19.61 -6.53
CA ALA A 184 -9.69 -19.15 -6.15
C ALA A 184 -9.80 -17.83 -5.37
N PHE A 185 -8.88 -17.57 -4.47
CA PHE A 185 -8.85 -16.35 -3.66
C PHE A 185 -7.43 -16.10 -3.10
N LEU A 186 -7.21 -14.95 -2.50
CA LEU A 186 -6.00 -14.62 -1.76
C LEU A 186 -6.25 -14.70 -0.25
N SER A 187 -5.25 -15.16 0.53
CA SER A 187 -5.39 -15.36 1.98
C SER A 187 -4.09 -15.14 2.74
N GLU A 188 -4.17 -14.49 3.91
CA GLU A 188 -3.05 -14.24 4.83
C GLU A 188 -2.74 -15.39 5.81
N ARG A 189 -3.51 -16.48 5.73
CA ARG A 189 -3.63 -17.53 6.76
C ARG A 189 -2.37 -18.30 7.17
N THR A 190 -1.25 -18.15 6.46
CA THR A 190 -0.04 -18.96 6.71
C THR A 190 1.10 -18.19 7.35
N ASN A 191 1.33 -16.96 6.92
CA ASN A 191 2.53 -16.19 7.25
C ASN A 191 2.30 -14.68 7.15
N GLU A 192 1.04 -14.22 7.26
CA GLU A 192 0.67 -12.80 7.16
C GLU A 192 0.97 -12.19 5.78
N GLU A 193 1.27 -13.03 4.78
CA GLU A 193 1.40 -12.66 3.38
C GLU A 193 0.20 -13.24 2.62
N LEU A 194 -0.34 -12.47 1.67
CA LEU A 194 -1.40 -12.96 0.79
C LEU A 194 -0.84 -14.05 -0.13
N ASP A 195 -1.26 -15.28 0.11
CA ASP A 195 -1.04 -16.43 -0.76
C ASP A 195 -2.26 -16.71 -1.64
N ALA A 196 -2.07 -17.32 -2.82
CA ALA A 196 -3.16 -17.83 -3.63
C ALA A 196 -3.66 -19.19 -3.11
N TRP A 197 -4.97 -19.30 -2.93
CA TRP A 197 -5.66 -20.50 -2.47
C TRP A 197 -6.76 -20.90 -3.45
N VAL A 198 -7.10 -22.18 -3.45
CA VAL A 198 -8.21 -22.74 -4.23
C VAL A 198 -9.05 -23.69 -3.41
N VAL A 199 -10.31 -23.81 -3.81
CA VAL A 199 -11.23 -24.86 -3.36
C VAL A 199 -12.11 -25.32 -4.51
N PHE A 200 -12.25 -26.64 -4.63
CA PHE A 200 -13.29 -27.24 -5.47
C PHE A 200 -14.59 -27.18 -4.69
N LEU A 201 -15.56 -26.38 -5.10
CA LEU A 201 -16.86 -26.29 -4.43
C LEU A 201 -17.69 -27.57 -4.65
N ASP A 202 -17.40 -28.30 -5.72
CA ASP A 202 -18.00 -29.60 -6.07
C ASP A 202 -17.06 -30.77 -5.71
N ARG A 203 -17.52 -31.66 -4.83
CA ARG A 203 -16.78 -32.84 -4.38
C ARG A 203 -16.53 -33.87 -5.48
N ASP A 204 -17.41 -34.00 -6.46
CA ASP A 204 -17.27 -34.96 -7.57
C ASP A 204 -16.14 -34.57 -8.52
N ILE A 205 -15.77 -33.28 -8.55
CA ILE A 205 -14.57 -32.82 -9.24
C ILE A 205 -13.35 -33.03 -8.36
N GLU A 206 -13.44 -32.67 -7.06
CA GLU A 206 -12.33 -32.82 -6.12
C GLU A 206 -11.78 -34.26 -6.06
N GLY A 207 -12.66 -35.27 -6.13
CA GLY A 207 -12.31 -36.69 -6.06
C GLY A 207 -11.82 -37.33 -7.36
N LYS A 208 -11.72 -36.58 -8.47
CA LYS A 208 -11.28 -37.12 -9.76
C LYS A 208 -9.80 -37.53 -9.75
N SER A 209 -9.45 -38.55 -10.53
CA SER A 209 -8.04 -38.89 -10.79
C SER A 209 -7.34 -37.77 -11.56
N GLU A 210 -6.00 -37.68 -11.52
CA GLU A 210 -5.26 -36.67 -12.28
C GLU A 210 -5.62 -36.65 -13.78
N ARG A 211 -5.84 -37.83 -14.36
CA ARG A 211 -6.26 -37.99 -15.76
C ARG A 211 -7.65 -37.41 -16.00
N ASP A 212 -8.60 -37.70 -15.11
CA ASP A 212 -9.98 -37.24 -15.25
C ASP A 212 -10.09 -35.75 -14.96
N LEU A 213 -9.28 -35.20 -14.04
CA LEU A 213 -9.13 -33.77 -13.81
C LEU A 213 -8.55 -33.06 -15.04
N ALA A 214 -7.50 -33.60 -15.65
CA ALA A 214 -6.94 -33.03 -16.87
C ALA A 214 -7.96 -33.01 -18.02
N GLN A 215 -8.78 -34.06 -18.13
CA GLN A 215 -9.87 -34.09 -19.09
C GLN A 215 -10.98 -33.08 -18.75
N TYR A 216 -11.38 -32.98 -17.48
CA TYR A 216 -12.31 -31.97 -16.99
C TYR A 216 -11.85 -30.54 -17.34
N PHE A 217 -10.59 -30.19 -17.05
CA PHE A 217 -10.06 -28.86 -17.37
C PHE A 217 -10.05 -28.57 -18.86
N LYS A 218 -9.73 -29.57 -19.68
CA LYS A 218 -9.80 -29.46 -21.14
C LYS A 218 -11.22 -29.24 -21.63
N ASP A 219 -12.18 -29.99 -21.10
CA ASP A 219 -13.59 -29.85 -21.48
C ASP A 219 -14.18 -28.53 -21.00
N ALA A 220 -13.83 -28.10 -19.79
CA ALA A 220 -14.18 -26.79 -19.23
C ALA A 220 -13.61 -25.65 -20.09
N ALA A 221 -12.35 -25.76 -20.55
CA ALA A 221 -11.75 -24.79 -21.46
C ALA A 221 -12.49 -24.72 -22.81
N GLU A 222 -12.83 -25.86 -23.41
CA GLU A 222 -13.58 -25.91 -24.66
C GLU A 222 -15.02 -25.43 -24.51
N ALA A 223 -15.66 -25.72 -23.37
CA ALA A 223 -16.98 -25.20 -23.03
C ALA A 223 -16.94 -23.67 -22.86
N ALA A 224 -15.95 -23.15 -22.14
CA ALA A 224 -15.77 -21.71 -21.93
C ALA A 224 -15.59 -20.96 -23.25
N LYS A 225 -14.82 -21.49 -24.22
CA LYS A 225 -14.66 -20.90 -25.56
C LYS A 225 -15.98 -20.81 -26.35
N LYS A 226 -16.92 -21.71 -26.08
CA LYS A 226 -18.23 -21.75 -26.74
C LYS A 226 -19.26 -20.85 -26.06
N ARG A 227 -18.99 -20.42 -24.82
CA ARG A 227 -19.89 -19.50 -24.12
C ARG A 227 -19.88 -18.18 -24.86
N LYS A 228 -21.08 -17.77 -25.25
CA LYS A 228 -21.32 -16.40 -25.67
C LYS A 228 -21.71 -15.61 -24.43
N PRO A 229 -21.39 -14.31 -24.36
CA PRO A 229 -22.05 -13.42 -23.43
C PRO A 229 -23.55 -13.67 -23.51
N LEU A 230 -24.21 -13.80 -22.35
CA LEU A 230 -25.65 -13.90 -22.33
C LEU A 230 -26.21 -12.60 -22.92
N GLU A 231 -27.19 -12.72 -23.81
CA GLU A 231 -27.75 -11.56 -24.50
C GLU A 231 -28.38 -10.62 -23.46
N PRO A 232 -27.96 -9.34 -23.40
CA PRO A 232 -28.51 -8.40 -22.43
C PRO A 232 -30.03 -8.31 -22.57
N VAL A 233 -30.76 -8.29 -21.46
CA VAL A 233 -32.19 -8.01 -21.50
C VAL A 233 -32.41 -6.60 -22.03
N ALA A 234 -33.15 -6.46 -23.12
CA ALA A 234 -33.53 -5.16 -23.64
C ALA A 234 -34.46 -4.48 -22.62
N LYS A 235 -34.15 -3.23 -22.23
CA LYS A 235 -35.08 -2.39 -21.46
C LYS A 235 -36.46 -2.42 -22.15
N ALA A 236 -37.50 -2.70 -21.39
CA ALA A 236 -38.86 -2.45 -21.86
C ALA A 236 -38.93 -1.00 -22.32
N LYS A 237 -39.32 -0.77 -23.59
CA LYS A 237 -39.47 0.60 -24.09
C LYS A 237 -40.57 1.27 -23.27
N ASP A 238 -40.26 2.44 -22.75
CA ASP A 238 -41.18 3.35 -22.07
C ASP A 238 -42.33 3.71 -23.04
N GLU A 239 -43.44 2.98 -22.99
CA GLU A 239 -44.69 3.34 -23.68
C GLU A 239 -45.42 4.41 -22.87
N SER A 240 -44.84 5.60 -22.83
CA SER A 240 -45.54 6.81 -22.40
C SER A 240 -45.54 7.85 -23.51
N LYS A 241 -46.37 7.63 -24.55
CA LYS A 241 -46.97 8.74 -25.31
C LYS A 241 -48.39 8.38 -25.71
N ALA A 242 -49.32 9.02 -25.00
CA ALA A 242 -50.72 9.14 -25.34
C ALA A 242 -50.91 9.66 -26.78
N GLY A 243 -51.86 9.06 -27.48
CA GLY A 243 -52.37 9.52 -28.76
C GLY A 243 -53.62 8.72 -29.12
N ALA A 244 -54.77 9.23 -28.66
CA ALA A 244 -56.09 8.70 -28.95
C ALA A 244 -56.34 8.50 -30.46
N LYS A 245 -56.88 7.33 -30.84
CA LYS A 245 -58.05 7.25 -31.72
C LYS A 245 -58.71 5.87 -31.68
N ASP A 246 -60.00 5.96 -31.45
CA ASP A 246 -61.05 4.95 -31.48
C ASP A 246 -61.30 4.47 -32.92
N GLU A 247 -61.52 3.16 -33.12
CA GLU A 247 -62.69 2.58 -33.79
C GLU A 247 -62.57 1.05 -33.99
N SER A 248 -63.37 0.34 -33.18
CA SER A 248 -64.15 -0.90 -33.40
C SER A 248 -63.86 -1.89 -34.56
N LYS A 249 -63.67 -3.18 -34.21
CA LYS A 249 -64.62 -4.33 -34.40
C LYS A 249 -63.89 -5.68 -34.21
N ASP A 250 -64.24 -6.45 -33.18
CA ASP A 250 -65.20 -7.58 -33.15
C ASP A 250 -64.50 -8.93 -33.40
N GLU A 251 -64.06 -9.61 -32.32
CA GLU A 251 -64.65 -10.83 -31.73
C GLU A 251 -64.24 -12.16 -32.40
N SER A 252 -63.44 -12.95 -31.67
CA SER A 252 -63.70 -14.39 -31.50
C SER A 252 -62.98 -14.93 -30.25
N LYS A 253 -63.78 -15.37 -29.27
CA LYS A 253 -63.40 -16.16 -28.08
C LYS A 253 -63.00 -17.59 -28.44
N ALA A 254 -61.94 -18.09 -27.82
CA ALA A 254 -61.63 -19.48 -27.42
C ALA A 254 -60.14 -19.48 -26.99
N ASP A 255 -59.64 -20.03 -25.89
CA ASP A 255 -60.15 -20.81 -24.77
C ASP A 255 -59.17 -20.56 -23.61
N ALA A 256 -59.71 -20.35 -22.41
CA ALA A 256 -58.93 -20.33 -21.17
C ALA A 256 -59.16 -21.67 -20.46
N LYS A 257 -58.19 -22.59 -20.59
CA LYS A 257 -57.88 -23.65 -19.61
C LYS A 257 -56.64 -24.44 -20.05
N ASP A 258 -55.87 -24.84 -19.06
CA ASP A 258 -54.75 -25.79 -19.10
C ASP A 258 -53.37 -25.25 -19.54
N ALA A 259 -52.63 -24.72 -18.56
CA ALA A 259 -51.28 -25.19 -18.22
C ALA A 259 -50.74 -24.45 -16.99
N ALA A 260 -51.38 -24.62 -15.83
CA ALA A 260 -50.67 -24.53 -14.55
C ALA A 260 -49.86 -25.81 -14.40
N ALA A 261 -48.78 -25.92 -15.17
CA ALA A 261 -47.73 -26.89 -14.89
C ALA A 261 -46.84 -26.25 -13.83
N GLU A 262 -46.96 -26.72 -12.59
CA GLU A 262 -45.91 -26.58 -11.59
C GLU A 262 -44.63 -27.19 -12.17
N THR A 263 -43.82 -26.34 -12.81
CA THR A 263 -42.43 -26.64 -13.06
C THR A 263 -41.75 -26.72 -11.70
N LYS A 264 -41.43 -27.94 -11.25
CA LYS A 264 -40.40 -28.12 -10.21
C LYS A 264 -39.20 -27.25 -10.60
N PRO A 265 -38.73 -26.34 -9.74
CA PRO A 265 -37.54 -25.56 -10.06
C PRO A 265 -36.40 -26.53 -10.34
N ALA A 266 -35.68 -26.31 -11.45
CA ALA A 266 -34.42 -27.00 -11.69
C ALA A 266 -33.53 -26.79 -10.45
N ALA A 267 -32.82 -27.83 -10.01
CA ALA A 267 -31.90 -27.70 -8.89
C ALA A 267 -30.92 -26.56 -9.18
N SER A 268 -30.81 -25.61 -8.24
CA SER A 268 -29.83 -24.53 -8.35
C SER A 268 -28.44 -25.15 -8.23
N LEU A 269 -27.45 -24.67 -8.99
CA LEU A 269 -26.05 -25.10 -8.82
C LEU A 269 -25.64 -25.03 -7.34
N PHE A 270 -26.10 -24.00 -6.63
CA PHE A 270 -25.88 -23.84 -5.19
C PHE A 270 -26.29 -25.06 -4.35
N ASP A 271 -27.43 -25.69 -4.66
CA ASP A 271 -27.93 -26.86 -3.92
C ASP A 271 -27.14 -28.14 -4.25
N GLU A 272 -26.39 -28.15 -5.36
CA GLU A 272 -25.48 -29.24 -5.74
C GLU A 272 -24.10 -29.14 -5.06
N LEU A 273 -23.74 -27.98 -4.50
CA LEU A 273 -22.40 -27.73 -3.94
C LEU A 273 -22.32 -28.04 -2.44
N GLU A 274 -21.22 -28.67 -2.02
CA GLU A 274 -20.90 -28.88 -0.60
C GLU A 274 -20.11 -27.70 -0.01
N LEU A 275 -20.81 -26.59 0.24
CA LEU A 275 -20.20 -25.34 0.73
C LEU A 275 -19.87 -25.37 2.24
N ALA A 276 -20.63 -26.12 3.04
CA ALA A 276 -20.55 -26.05 4.50
C ALA A 276 -19.20 -26.51 5.06
N ASP A 277 -18.51 -27.42 4.38
CA ASP A 277 -17.20 -27.95 4.77
C ASP A 277 -16.04 -27.43 3.89
N ALA A 278 -16.31 -26.47 2.98
CA ALA A 278 -15.34 -25.95 2.03
C ALA A 278 -14.06 -25.44 2.72
N PHE A 279 -14.21 -24.83 3.90
CA PHE A 279 -13.10 -24.32 4.71
C PHE A 279 -12.09 -25.40 5.15
N LEU A 280 -12.51 -26.67 5.20
CA LEU A 280 -11.64 -27.82 5.53
C LEU A 280 -10.83 -28.32 4.33
N ARG A 281 -11.10 -27.79 3.13
CA ARG A 281 -10.66 -28.35 1.84
C ARG A 281 -9.82 -27.38 1.02
N LEU A 282 -9.59 -26.20 1.59
CA LEU A 282 -8.80 -25.13 1.00
C LEU A 282 -7.36 -25.60 0.78
N ARG A 283 -6.81 -25.34 -0.41
CA ARG A 283 -5.45 -25.74 -0.79
C ARG A 283 -4.64 -24.50 -1.15
N ARG A 284 -3.48 -24.36 -0.50
CA ARG A 284 -2.49 -23.34 -0.84
C ARG A 284 -1.87 -23.67 -2.20
N VAL A 285 -1.81 -22.70 -3.09
CA VAL A 285 -1.26 -22.84 -4.45
C VAL A 285 0.14 -22.24 -4.55
N THR A 286 0.34 -21.04 -4.00
CA THR A 286 1.64 -20.35 -4.00
C THR A 286 2.35 -20.52 -2.66
N THR A 287 3.68 -20.58 -2.68
CA THR A 287 4.52 -20.63 -1.46
C THR A 287 5.71 -19.68 -1.57
N MET A 288 5.53 -18.60 -2.32
CA MET A 288 6.59 -17.64 -2.61
C MET A 288 6.67 -16.59 -1.50
N PRO A 289 7.82 -15.94 -1.30
CA PRO A 289 7.91 -14.83 -0.36
C PRO A 289 7.17 -13.61 -0.89
N GLY A 290 6.51 -12.87 0.01
CA GLY A 290 5.80 -11.63 -0.27
C GLY A 290 4.39 -11.85 -0.80
N SER A 291 3.56 -10.80 -0.71
CA SER A 291 2.13 -10.88 -1.05
C SER A 291 1.88 -10.96 -2.56
N GLU A 292 1.04 -11.92 -2.94
CA GLU A 292 0.37 -11.94 -4.24
C GLU A 292 -0.70 -10.84 -4.35
N GLY A 293 -1.00 -10.43 -5.58
CA GLY A 293 -2.06 -9.47 -5.88
C GLY A 293 -2.60 -9.62 -7.30
N GLY A 294 -3.71 -8.94 -7.61
CA GLY A 294 -4.25 -8.96 -8.98
C GLY A 294 -4.66 -10.36 -9.46
N LEU A 295 -5.23 -11.17 -8.56
CA LEU A 295 -5.57 -12.55 -8.84
C LEU A 295 -6.70 -12.69 -9.87
N GLU A 296 -6.49 -13.59 -10.83
CA GLU A 296 -7.47 -14.08 -11.80
C GLU A 296 -7.39 -15.60 -11.94
N LEU A 297 -8.53 -16.26 -12.13
CA LEU A 297 -8.60 -17.70 -12.42
C LEU A 297 -8.99 -17.88 -13.89
N LEU A 298 -8.23 -18.70 -14.63
CA LEU A 298 -8.60 -19.02 -16.02
C LEU A 298 -10.01 -19.63 -16.05
N PRO A 299 -10.79 -19.44 -17.13
CA PRO A 299 -12.15 -19.96 -17.20
C PRO A 299 -12.26 -21.49 -16.98
N SER A 300 -11.23 -22.25 -17.34
CA SER A 300 -11.19 -23.70 -17.07
C SER A 300 -11.05 -24.06 -15.60
N GLY A 301 -10.50 -23.17 -14.77
CA GLY A 301 -10.06 -23.45 -13.40
C GLY A 301 -8.66 -24.04 -13.29
N GLU A 302 -8.00 -24.36 -14.41
CA GLU A 302 -6.72 -25.09 -14.39
C GLU A 302 -5.55 -24.23 -13.89
N ARG A 303 -5.56 -22.93 -14.17
CA ARG A 303 -4.45 -22.03 -13.86
C ARG A 303 -4.92 -20.73 -13.25
N LEU A 304 -4.11 -20.20 -12.35
CA LEU A 304 -4.24 -18.89 -11.76
C LEU A 304 -3.25 -17.94 -12.43
N VAL A 305 -3.59 -16.66 -12.45
CA VAL A 305 -2.70 -15.57 -12.84
C VAL A 305 -2.75 -14.49 -11.78
N PHE A 306 -1.58 -13.97 -11.40
CA PHE A 306 -1.44 -12.99 -10.34
C PHE A 306 -0.10 -12.25 -10.50
N THR A 307 0.07 -11.14 -9.79
CA THR A 307 1.39 -10.54 -9.59
C THR A 307 1.97 -10.96 -8.25
N GLY A 308 3.25 -11.33 -8.25
CA GLY A 308 3.93 -11.83 -7.06
C GLY A 308 5.44 -11.63 -7.19
N ALA A 309 6.18 -11.98 -6.14
CA ALA A 309 7.63 -11.88 -6.15
C ALA A 309 8.25 -12.93 -7.08
N GLU A 310 9.28 -12.51 -7.83
CA GLU A 310 10.19 -13.37 -8.57
C GLU A 310 11.62 -12.95 -8.25
N GLY A 311 12.25 -13.65 -7.31
CA GLY A 311 13.56 -13.26 -6.79
C GLY A 311 13.50 -11.92 -6.05
N ARG A 312 14.12 -10.87 -6.62
CA ARG A 312 14.13 -9.50 -6.07
C ARG A 312 13.16 -8.56 -6.77
N GLU A 313 12.46 -9.03 -7.79
CA GLU A 313 11.52 -8.24 -8.59
C GLU A 313 10.09 -8.71 -8.32
N ARG A 314 9.11 -7.93 -8.79
CA ARG A 314 7.73 -8.40 -8.95
C ARG A 314 7.46 -8.67 -10.42
N ALA A 315 6.60 -9.64 -10.71
CA ALA A 315 6.24 -10.01 -12.07
C ALA A 315 4.81 -10.54 -12.15
N LEU A 316 4.25 -10.54 -13.37
CA LEU A 316 3.02 -11.25 -13.68
C LEU A 316 3.35 -12.73 -13.90
N LEU A 317 2.73 -13.58 -13.08
CA LEU A 317 3.00 -15.01 -12.99
C LEU A 317 1.73 -15.81 -13.31
N SER A 318 1.90 -17.00 -13.85
CA SER A 318 0.84 -18.00 -13.98
C SER A 318 1.27 -19.30 -13.35
N ILE A 319 0.40 -19.92 -12.57
CA ILE A 319 0.64 -21.21 -11.90
C ILE A 319 -0.55 -22.14 -12.11
N LYS A 320 -0.32 -23.44 -12.09
CA LYS A 320 -1.42 -24.41 -12.11
C LYS A 320 -2.10 -24.47 -10.73
N TYR A 321 -3.39 -24.82 -10.68
CA TYR A 321 -4.19 -24.90 -9.45
C TYR A 321 -3.60 -25.80 -8.35
N ASP A 322 -2.71 -26.73 -8.71
CA ASP A 322 -2.02 -27.65 -7.80
C ASP A 322 -0.66 -27.12 -7.31
N GLY A 323 -0.32 -25.87 -7.61
CA GLY A 323 0.93 -25.22 -7.24
C GLY A 323 2.13 -25.60 -8.13
N THR A 324 1.91 -26.35 -9.21
CA THR A 324 2.98 -26.74 -10.13
C THR A 324 3.06 -25.84 -11.37
N ASP A 325 4.14 -26.00 -12.16
CA ASP A 325 4.29 -25.37 -13.48
C ASP A 325 4.14 -23.83 -13.46
N GLN A 326 4.73 -23.17 -12.45
CA GLN A 326 4.78 -21.72 -12.37
C GLN A 326 5.62 -21.13 -13.52
N LYS A 327 5.11 -20.06 -14.14
CA LYS A 327 5.74 -19.36 -15.27
C LYS A 327 5.61 -17.85 -15.11
N ARG A 328 6.69 -17.13 -15.43
CA ARG A 328 6.62 -15.69 -15.69
C ARG A 328 5.97 -15.45 -17.06
N ILE A 329 4.95 -14.60 -17.09
CA ILE A 329 4.24 -14.25 -18.33
C ILE A 329 4.30 -12.76 -18.66
N GLY A 330 4.76 -11.92 -17.73
CA GLY A 330 4.92 -10.47 -17.96
C GLY A 330 5.74 -9.76 -16.88
N ALA A 331 5.83 -8.43 -17.00
CA ALA A 331 6.38 -7.54 -15.96
C ALA A 331 5.36 -7.33 -14.83
N ASP A 332 5.73 -6.59 -13.79
CA ASP A 332 4.79 -6.18 -12.74
C ASP A 332 3.73 -5.23 -13.32
N VAL A 333 2.46 -5.59 -13.10
CA VAL A 333 1.29 -4.89 -13.64
C VAL A 333 0.15 -4.89 -12.63
N ARG A 334 -0.72 -3.90 -12.69
CA ARG A 334 -2.02 -3.97 -12.00
C ARG A 334 -2.99 -4.74 -12.89
N VAL A 335 -3.29 -5.99 -12.54
CA VAL A 335 -4.29 -6.80 -13.27
C VAL A 335 -5.67 -6.16 -13.09
N ALA A 336 -6.39 -5.98 -14.19
CA ALA A 336 -7.73 -5.42 -14.23
C ALA A 336 -8.80 -6.47 -14.55
N GLY A 337 -8.41 -7.62 -15.10
CA GLY A 337 -9.29 -8.76 -15.36
C GLY A 337 -8.86 -9.61 -16.56
N LEU A 338 -9.62 -10.66 -16.85
CA LEU A 338 -9.49 -11.47 -18.07
C LEU A 338 -10.36 -10.93 -19.22
N SER A 339 -9.94 -11.20 -20.45
CA SER A 339 -10.73 -10.92 -21.64
C SER A 339 -11.97 -11.83 -21.69
N PHE A 340 -13.03 -11.39 -22.37
CA PHE A 340 -14.23 -12.21 -22.61
C PHE A 340 -13.95 -13.53 -23.35
N ALA A 341 -12.83 -13.61 -24.09
CA ALA A 341 -12.40 -14.82 -24.79
C ALA A 341 -11.49 -15.73 -23.93
N GLY A 342 -11.11 -15.29 -22.72
CA GLY A 342 -10.36 -16.06 -21.73
C GLY A 342 -8.88 -16.30 -22.03
N ASP A 343 -8.37 -15.84 -23.16
CA ASP A 343 -6.99 -16.08 -23.63
C ASP A 343 -6.02 -14.91 -23.39
N ARG A 344 -6.54 -13.78 -22.89
CA ARG A 344 -5.76 -12.56 -22.63
C ARG A 344 -6.13 -11.91 -21.31
N ILE A 345 -5.16 -11.21 -20.75
CA ILE A 345 -5.22 -10.47 -19.49
C ILE A 345 -5.21 -9.00 -19.82
N VAL A 346 -6.13 -8.25 -19.23
CA VAL A 346 -6.14 -6.80 -19.27
C VAL A 346 -5.46 -6.31 -18.00
N ALA A 347 -4.44 -5.47 -18.15
CA ALA A 347 -3.69 -4.94 -17.04
C ALA A 347 -3.28 -3.49 -17.30
N VAL A 348 -2.86 -2.79 -16.24
CA VAL A 348 -2.35 -1.41 -16.30
C VAL A 348 -0.92 -1.41 -15.77
N SER A 349 0.00 -0.79 -16.50
CA SER A 349 1.38 -0.59 -16.07
C SER A 349 1.81 0.84 -16.37
N GLY A 350 2.30 1.57 -15.36
CA GLY A 350 2.72 2.97 -15.53
C GLY A 350 1.62 3.89 -16.08
N GLY A 351 0.36 3.60 -15.81
CA GLY A 351 -0.80 4.34 -16.34
C GLY A 351 -1.23 3.95 -17.76
N GLN A 352 -0.56 3.00 -18.41
CA GLN A 352 -0.94 2.50 -19.73
C GLN A 352 -1.66 1.16 -19.64
N ALA A 353 -2.80 1.05 -20.34
CA ALA A 353 -3.51 -0.22 -20.47
C ALA A 353 -2.76 -1.16 -21.42
N GLN A 354 -2.73 -2.44 -21.08
CA GLN A 354 -2.06 -3.48 -21.83
C GLN A 354 -2.94 -4.73 -21.92
N SER A 355 -2.85 -5.44 -23.04
CA SER A 355 -3.44 -6.75 -23.23
C SER A 355 -2.34 -7.79 -23.42
N ILE A 356 -2.22 -8.72 -22.48
CA ILE A 356 -1.14 -9.70 -22.37
C ILE A 356 -1.71 -11.09 -22.62
N ALA A 357 -1.09 -11.88 -23.49
CA ALA A 357 -1.50 -13.28 -23.68
C ALA A 357 -1.22 -14.09 -22.40
N VAL A 358 -2.16 -14.95 -22.00
CA VAL A 358 -1.98 -15.82 -20.81
C VAL A 358 -0.77 -16.76 -20.96
N ALA A 359 -0.43 -17.14 -22.20
CA ALA A 359 0.76 -17.92 -22.50
C ALA A 359 2.08 -17.15 -22.33
N GLY A 360 2.02 -15.83 -22.14
CA GLY A 360 3.17 -14.94 -22.09
C GLY A 360 3.74 -14.59 -23.46
N GLY A 361 4.76 -13.71 -23.47
CA GLY A 361 5.56 -13.37 -24.67
C GLY A 361 4.89 -12.46 -25.70
N ASP A 362 3.56 -12.35 -25.71
CA ASP A 362 2.79 -11.40 -26.53
C ASP A 362 2.06 -10.40 -25.64
N SER A 363 2.38 -9.11 -25.81
CA SER A 363 1.71 -8.01 -25.12
C SER A 363 1.47 -6.85 -26.07
N LYS A 364 0.29 -6.23 -25.96
CA LYS A 364 -0.09 -5.07 -26.75
C LYS A 364 -0.46 -3.93 -25.81
N THR A 365 0.31 -2.85 -25.87
CA THR A 365 -0.05 -1.59 -25.24
C THR A 365 -1.20 -0.94 -26.01
N ILE A 366 -2.20 -0.50 -25.27
CA ILE A 366 -3.33 0.28 -25.78
C ILE A 366 -3.01 1.73 -25.44
N ASP A 367 -2.62 2.50 -26.46
CA ASP A 367 -2.37 3.92 -26.29
C ASP A 367 -3.70 4.66 -26.09
N ILE A 368 -3.80 5.38 -24.97
CA ILE A 368 -4.96 6.21 -24.63
C ILE A 368 -4.43 7.61 -24.41
N SER A 369 -4.63 8.46 -25.42
CA SER A 369 -4.33 9.88 -25.35
C SER A 369 -5.59 10.67 -25.64
N ALA A 370 -5.97 11.51 -24.68
CA ALA A 370 -7.07 12.45 -24.82
C ALA A 370 -6.63 13.81 -24.27
N THR A 371 -6.97 14.87 -25.01
CA THR A 371 -6.87 16.24 -24.50
C THR A 371 -8.21 16.58 -23.85
N SER A 372 -8.18 17.02 -22.60
CA SER A 372 -9.35 17.50 -21.88
C SER A 372 -9.18 18.98 -21.52
N GLU A 373 -10.30 19.69 -21.51
CA GLU A 373 -10.39 21.02 -20.92
C GLU A 373 -11.01 20.89 -19.53
N ILE A 374 -10.34 21.46 -18.52
CA ILE A 374 -10.76 21.37 -17.13
C ILE A 374 -11.19 22.75 -16.67
N ASP A 375 -12.48 22.88 -16.35
CA ASP A 375 -12.98 24.01 -15.54
C ASP A 375 -12.55 23.78 -14.09
N LEU A 376 -11.47 24.46 -13.69
CA LEU A 376 -10.88 24.33 -12.35
C LEU A 376 -11.88 24.69 -11.24
N ALA A 377 -12.71 25.72 -11.43
CA ALA A 377 -13.67 26.12 -10.41
C ALA A 377 -14.72 25.02 -10.19
N ARG A 378 -15.20 24.42 -11.28
CA ARG A 378 -16.14 23.29 -11.24
C ARG A 378 -15.49 22.01 -10.71
N LEU A 379 -14.23 21.76 -11.04
CA LEU A 379 -13.48 20.61 -10.52
C LEU A 379 -13.30 20.75 -8.99
N ASN A 380 -12.82 21.89 -8.51
CA ASN A 380 -12.60 22.14 -7.10
C ASN A 380 -13.89 22.07 -6.28
N GLU A 381 -15.01 22.58 -6.81
CA GLU A 381 -16.32 22.40 -6.21
C GLU A 381 -16.66 20.90 -6.04
N ARG A 382 -16.51 20.10 -7.09
CA ARG A 382 -16.80 18.65 -7.02
C ARG A 382 -15.87 17.93 -6.05
N LYS A 383 -14.57 18.23 -6.10
CA LYS A 383 -13.58 17.66 -5.18
C LYS A 383 -13.96 17.92 -3.73
N LEU A 384 -14.26 19.18 -3.38
CA LEU A 384 -14.57 19.50 -1.99
C LEU A 384 -15.89 18.88 -1.53
N ARG A 385 -16.92 18.85 -2.40
CA ARG A 385 -18.17 18.12 -2.10
C ARG A 385 -17.92 16.64 -1.89
N GLU A 386 -16.99 16.05 -2.64
CA GLU A 386 -16.58 14.66 -2.44
C GLU A 386 -15.81 14.47 -1.13
N VAL A 387 -14.90 15.38 -0.75
CA VAL A 387 -14.26 15.39 0.57
C VAL A 387 -15.30 15.44 1.70
N SER A 388 -16.28 16.34 1.59
CA SER A 388 -17.40 16.47 2.54
C SER A 388 -18.15 15.16 2.69
N ARG A 389 -18.49 14.50 1.59
CA ARG A 389 -19.24 13.25 1.59
C ARG A 389 -18.43 12.09 2.16
N LEU A 390 -17.14 12.01 1.82
CA LEU A 390 -16.23 10.99 2.37
C LEU A 390 -16.14 11.11 3.90
N MET A 391 -15.92 12.33 4.40
CA MET A 391 -15.84 12.59 5.84
C MET A 391 -17.17 12.34 6.54
N GLN A 392 -18.29 12.81 5.99
CA GLN A 392 -19.61 12.58 6.60
C GLN A 392 -19.93 11.10 6.81
N ARG A 393 -19.45 10.24 5.90
CA ARG A 393 -19.82 8.82 5.87
C ARG A 393 -18.80 7.92 6.56
N GLY A 394 -17.51 8.22 6.42
CA GLY A 394 -16.42 7.35 6.85
C GLY A 394 -15.59 7.87 8.01
N PHE A 395 -15.83 9.09 8.50
CA PHE A 395 -15.21 9.57 9.73
C PHE A 395 -15.75 8.76 10.93
N TYR A 396 -14.89 8.48 11.92
CA TYR A 396 -15.23 7.59 13.05
C TYR A 396 -16.38 8.08 13.95
N MET A 397 -16.77 9.36 13.83
CA MET A 397 -17.92 9.98 14.49
C MET A 397 -18.75 10.74 13.45
N ASP A 398 -20.07 10.83 13.63
CA ASP A 398 -20.87 11.70 12.78
C ASP A 398 -20.50 13.18 13.07
N PRO A 399 -20.21 14.02 12.06
CA PRO A 399 -19.97 15.45 12.27
C PRO A 399 -21.08 16.16 13.09
N ALA A 400 -22.33 15.71 13.00
CA ALA A 400 -23.44 16.22 13.79
C ALA A 400 -23.29 15.94 15.29
N GLU A 401 -22.67 14.82 15.68
CA GLU A 401 -22.36 14.50 17.08
C GLU A 401 -21.30 15.46 17.65
N LYS A 402 -20.45 16.04 16.80
CA LYS A 402 -19.54 17.15 17.15
C LYS A 402 -20.22 18.53 17.10
N GLY A 403 -21.54 18.59 16.93
CA GLY A 403 -22.31 19.84 16.90
C GLY A 403 -22.08 20.69 15.65
N LEU A 404 -21.59 20.09 14.56
CA LEU A 404 -21.27 20.78 13.33
C LEU A 404 -22.48 20.78 12.37
N ASP A 405 -22.85 21.97 11.88
CA ASP A 405 -23.70 22.07 10.69
C ASP A 405 -22.85 21.76 9.44
N TRP A 406 -22.72 20.46 9.16
CA TRP A 406 -21.85 19.96 8.10
C TRP A 406 -22.25 20.50 6.73
N ALA A 407 -23.55 20.63 6.46
CA ALA A 407 -24.05 21.16 5.19
C ALA A 407 -23.66 22.64 5.01
N ALA A 408 -23.86 23.48 6.04
CA ALA A 408 -23.47 24.89 5.99
C ALA A 408 -21.95 25.06 5.87
N LEU A 409 -21.16 24.25 6.58
CA LEU A 409 -19.70 24.26 6.47
C LEU A 409 -19.24 23.87 5.06
N THR A 410 -19.85 22.85 4.46
CA THR A 410 -19.54 22.44 3.09
C THR A 410 -19.81 23.56 2.10
N GLU A 411 -20.97 24.21 2.14
CA GLU A 411 -21.27 25.31 1.20
C GLU A 411 -20.30 26.50 1.36
N ARG A 412 -19.94 26.84 2.61
CA ARG A 412 -18.96 27.91 2.89
C ARG A 412 -17.61 27.60 2.25
N HIS A 413 -17.11 26.37 2.41
CA HIS A 413 -15.80 26.00 1.89
C HIS A 413 -15.84 25.75 0.38
N VAL A 414 -16.97 25.30 -0.19
CA VAL A 414 -17.17 25.19 -1.64
C VAL A 414 -16.99 26.55 -2.31
N ALA A 415 -17.56 27.61 -1.72
CA ALA A 415 -17.37 28.97 -2.23
C ALA A 415 -15.89 29.39 -2.30
N LEU A 416 -15.09 29.00 -1.30
CA LEU A 416 -13.63 29.24 -1.27
C LEU A 416 -12.88 28.35 -2.28
N ALA A 417 -13.22 27.07 -2.37
CA ALA A 417 -12.56 26.14 -3.29
C ALA A 417 -12.76 26.53 -4.77
N ARG A 418 -13.90 27.12 -5.13
CA ARG A 418 -14.18 27.59 -6.49
C ARG A 418 -13.25 28.70 -6.97
N VAL A 419 -12.68 29.49 -6.05
CA VAL A 419 -11.77 30.59 -6.40
C VAL A 419 -10.30 30.19 -6.33
N ALA A 420 -9.98 29.03 -5.74
CA ALA A 420 -8.63 28.49 -5.71
C ALA A 420 -8.09 28.23 -7.13
N ARG A 421 -6.88 28.71 -7.38
CA ARG A 421 -6.19 28.67 -8.68
C ARG A 421 -5.04 27.68 -8.72
N THR A 422 -4.52 27.28 -7.55
CA THR A 422 -3.46 26.27 -7.44
C THR A 422 -3.91 25.09 -6.59
N ALA A 423 -3.18 23.98 -6.71
CA ALA A 423 -3.37 22.79 -5.89
C ALA A 423 -3.17 23.11 -4.40
N GLU A 424 -2.18 23.94 -4.05
CA GLU A 424 -1.92 24.34 -2.67
C GLU A 424 -3.03 25.21 -2.08
N GLU A 425 -3.63 26.10 -2.88
CA GLU A 425 -4.79 26.89 -2.44
C GLU A 425 -6.01 26.00 -2.19
N PHE A 426 -6.25 25.01 -3.06
CA PHE A 426 -7.30 24.01 -2.84
C PHE A 426 -7.02 23.19 -1.57
N ASP A 427 -5.80 22.67 -1.41
CA ASP A 427 -5.39 21.88 -0.26
C ASP A 427 -5.56 22.68 1.03
N PHE A 428 -5.18 23.95 1.05
CA PHE A 428 -5.39 24.83 2.20
C PHE A 428 -6.88 24.93 2.57
N VAL A 429 -7.76 25.22 1.60
CA VAL A 429 -9.21 25.31 1.83
C VAL A 429 -9.78 23.96 2.30
N ALA A 430 -9.39 22.86 1.68
CA ALA A 430 -9.88 21.53 2.03
C ALA A 430 -9.39 21.07 3.42
N ASN A 431 -8.15 21.40 3.80
CA ASN A 431 -7.65 21.13 5.14
C ASN A 431 -8.31 22.02 6.21
N MET A 432 -8.61 23.29 5.90
CA MET A 432 -9.42 24.13 6.80
C MET A 432 -10.82 23.53 7.01
N PHE A 433 -11.45 23.03 5.94
CA PHE A 433 -12.77 22.41 6.01
C PHE A 433 -12.78 21.19 6.93
N ILE A 434 -11.90 20.21 6.70
CA ILE A 434 -11.86 19.00 7.53
C ILE A 434 -11.30 19.28 8.93
N GLY A 435 -10.52 20.34 9.12
CA GLY A 435 -10.03 20.77 10.43
C GLY A 435 -11.15 21.14 11.42
N HIS A 436 -12.36 21.44 10.95
CA HIS A 436 -13.53 21.62 11.83
C HIS A 436 -13.92 20.35 12.61
N LEU A 437 -13.51 19.17 12.14
CA LEU A 437 -13.77 17.91 12.83
C LEU A 437 -12.93 17.76 14.12
N ASP A 438 -11.90 18.60 14.29
CA ASP A 438 -11.01 18.61 15.45
C ASP A 438 -10.57 17.19 15.83
N ALA A 439 -9.80 16.58 14.94
CA ALA A 439 -9.37 15.20 15.10
C ALA A 439 -8.00 14.98 14.44
N SER A 440 -7.25 14.03 15.00
CA SER A 440 -5.98 13.60 14.49
C SER A 440 -6.12 12.84 13.15
N HIS A 441 -5.00 12.61 12.48
CA HIS A 441 -4.94 11.83 11.24
C HIS A 441 -5.80 12.37 10.08
N LEU A 442 -6.10 13.67 10.06
CA LEU A 442 -6.76 14.35 8.95
C LEU A 442 -5.72 14.91 7.95
N GLY A 443 -6.11 14.97 6.67
CA GLY A 443 -5.31 15.64 5.66
C GLY A 443 -5.87 15.52 4.25
N VAL A 444 -5.87 16.63 3.50
CA VAL A 444 -6.09 16.63 2.05
C VAL A 444 -4.82 17.09 1.36
N ARG A 445 -4.39 16.33 0.35
CA ARG A 445 -3.21 16.67 -0.43
C ARG A 445 -3.44 16.35 -1.90
N SER A 446 -3.40 17.37 -2.74
CA SER A 446 -3.49 17.21 -4.18
C SER A 446 -2.33 16.36 -4.71
N ALA A 447 -2.55 15.71 -5.85
CA ALA A 447 -1.48 14.98 -6.52
C ALA A 447 -0.29 15.92 -6.79
N SER A 448 0.93 15.46 -6.54
CA SER A 448 2.11 16.25 -6.89
C SER A 448 2.12 16.39 -8.40
N GLU A 449 2.10 17.62 -8.91
CA GLU A 449 2.57 17.87 -10.28
C GLU A 449 4.05 17.46 -10.36
N ASP A 450 4.52 17.09 -11.55
CA ASP A 450 5.92 16.73 -11.78
C ASP A 450 6.83 17.84 -11.25
N ALA A 451 7.47 17.59 -10.10
CA ALA A 451 8.34 18.56 -9.48
C ALA A 451 9.51 18.85 -10.42
N ALA A 452 9.91 20.12 -10.54
CA ALA A 452 11.09 20.51 -11.28
C ALA A 452 12.29 19.61 -10.88
N PRO A 453 13.18 19.24 -11.83
CA PRO A 453 14.31 18.35 -11.54
C PRO A 453 15.10 18.84 -10.32
N ARG A 454 15.05 18.09 -9.23
CA ARG A 454 15.78 18.43 -8.01
C ARG A 454 17.24 18.05 -8.19
N ARG A 455 18.16 18.95 -7.83
CA ARG A 455 19.58 18.61 -7.64
C ARG A 455 19.81 18.29 -6.16
N PRO A 456 19.82 17.00 -5.76
CA PRO A 456 20.01 16.65 -4.36
C PRO A 456 21.38 17.11 -3.89
N HIS A 457 21.44 17.75 -2.72
CA HIS A 457 22.69 18.09 -2.05
C HIS A 457 23.29 16.83 -1.41
N GLY A 458 24.48 16.42 -1.86
CA GLY A 458 25.23 15.36 -1.21
C GLY A 458 25.72 15.79 0.17
N ARG A 459 25.78 14.83 1.10
CA ARG A 459 26.27 15.03 2.46
C ARG A 459 27.33 14.00 2.81
N ILE A 460 28.36 14.39 3.56
CA ILE A 460 29.42 13.47 3.98
C ILE A 460 29.37 13.18 5.49
N GLY A 461 28.39 13.73 6.22
CA GLY A 461 28.27 13.58 7.67
C GLY A 461 29.29 14.38 8.48
N ALA A 462 29.83 15.46 7.91
CA ALA A 462 30.69 16.42 8.60
C ALA A 462 29.96 17.76 8.77
N SER A 463 29.92 18.28 9.99
CA SER A 463 29.49 19.66 10.26
C SER A 463 30.69 20.58 10.10
N THR A 464 30.48 21.74 9.48
CA THR A 464 31.58 22.65 9.15
C THR A 464 31.25 24.11 9.42
N GLU A 465 32.25 24.89 9.80
CA GLU A 465 32.20 26.34 9.94
C GLU A 465 33.15 27.02 8.95
N GLU A 466 32.98 28.33 8.78
CA GLU A 466 33.85 29.14 7.93
C GLU A 466 35.29 29.15 8.47
N ALA A 467 36.27 29.00 7.58
CA ALA A 467 37.69 29.07 7.93
C ALA A 467 38.52 29.63 6.76
N GLU A 468 39.74 30.05 7.05
CA GLU A 468 40.64 30.58 6.03
C GLU A 468 40.97 29.52 4.96
N GLY A 469 40.61 29.84 3.71
CA GLY A 469 40.87 28.99 2.54
C GLY A 469 40.01 27.73 2.46
N GLY A 470 38.89 27.65 3.19
CA GLY A 470 37.98 26.50 3.13
C GLY A 470 36.94 26.48 4.25
N ARG A 471 36.53 25.28 4.66
CA ARG A 471 35.60 25.10 5.79
C ARG A 471 36.17 24.16 6.83
N ARG A 472 36.23 24.60 8.09
CA ARG A 472 36.75 23.78 9.20
C ARG A 472 35.70 22.79 9.67
N VAL A 473 36.08 21.54 9.83
CA VAL A 473 35.23 20.47 10.35
C VAL A 473 35.09 20.61 11.87
N THR A 474 33.86 20.76 12.36
CA THR A 474 33.54 20.94 13.78
C THR A 474 32.96 19.68 14.42
N ALA A 475 32.36 18.80 13.63
CA ALA A 475 31.87 17.50 14.07
C ALA A 475 31.86 16.51 12.92
N VAL A 476 32.10 15.24 13.22
CA VAL A 476 32.00 14.13 12.27
C VAL A 476 31.07 13.08 12.84
N LEU A 477 30.06 12.70 12.07
CA LEU A 477 29.13 11.64 12.44
C LEU A 477 29.83 10.27 12.36
N PRO A 478 29.69 9.40 13.38
CA PRO A 478 30.11 8.01 13.28
C PRO A 478 29.53 7.32 12.04
N ASP A 479 30.31 6.42 11.44
CA ASP A 479 29.95 5.63 10.25
C ASP A 479 29.54 6.45 9.01
N SER A 480 29.81 7.76 9.02
CA SER A 480 29.57 8.63 7.88
C SER A 480 30.63 8.48 6.79
N PRO A 481 30.35 8.93 5.55
CA PRO A 481 31.38 8.98 4.50
C PRO A 481 32.65 9.71 4.92
N ALA A 482 32.56 10.77 5.73
CA ALA A 482 33.72 11.47 6.27
C ALA A 482 34.51 10.62 7.28
N ALA A 483 33.82 9.93 8.19
CA ALA A 483 34.45 9.07 9.20
C ALA A 483 35.12 7.82 8.59
N LEU A 484 34.50 7.25 7.55
CA LEU A 484 34.96 6.03 6.88
C LEU A 484 35.94 6.29 5.73
N ALA A 485 36.20 7.57 5.41
CA ALA A 485 37.14 7.96 4.38
C ALA A 485 38.56 7.44 4.69
N ASN A 486 39.40 7.32 3.66
CA ASN A 486 40.81 6.96 3.82
C ASN A 486 41.72 7.93 3.04
N PRO A 487 42.48 8.81 3.72
CA PRO A 487 42.45 9.04 5.18
C PRO A 487 41.09 9.59 5.66
N ALA A 488 40.70 9.25 6.89
CA ALA A 488 39.45 9.74 7.49
C ALA A 488 39.48 11.26 7.62
N ILE A 489 38.34 11.93 7.37
CA ILE A 489 38.19 13.36 7.61
C ILE A 489 37.81 13.54 9.08
N ALA A 490 38.58 14.33 9.82
CA ALA A 490 38.49 14.46 11.28
C ALA A 490 38.09 15.88 11.70
N VAL A 491 37.63 16.01 12.94
CA VAL A 491 37.40 17.31 13.57
C VAL A 491 38.69 18.11 13.58
N GLY A 492 38.61 19.38 13.17
CA GLY A 492 39.74 20.29 13.05
C GLY A 492 40.31 20.42 11.63
N ASP A 493 40.08 19.45 10.75
CA ASP A 493 40.49 19.53 9.34
C ASP A 493 39.80 20.70 8.62
N VAL A 494 40.48 21.33 7.67
CA VAL A 494 39.90 22.37 6.80
C VAL A 494 39.69 21.80 5.41
N ILE A 495 38.44 21.60 5.02
CA ILE A 495 38.08 21.16 3.67
C ILE A 495 38.32 22.32 2.70
N VAL A 496 39.24 22.12 1.75
CA VAL A 496 39.70 23.15 0.81
C VAL A 496 39.13 22.97 -0.60
N SER A 497 38.81 21.74 -1.00
CA SER A 497 38.30 21.46 -2.34
C SER A 497 37.37 20.24 -2.41
N VAL A 498 36.50 20.24 -3.42
CA VAL A 498 35.62 19.11 -3.78
C VAL A 498 35.70 18.91 -5.29
N ASP A 499 36.13 17.73 -5.73
CA ASP A 499 36.53 17.41 -7.11
C ASP A 499 37.52 18.43 -7.68
N PHE A 500 38.53 18.77 -6.87
CA PHE A 500 39.59 19.72 -7.21
C PHE A 500 39.13 21.17 -7.40
N GLU A 501 37.84 21.46 -7.26
CA GLU A 501 37.30 22.82 -7.24
C GLU A 501 37.36 23.39 -5.81
N PRO A 502 37.89 24.62 -5.62
CA PRO A 502 37.94 25.25 -4.31
C PRO A 502 36.56 25.36 -3.66
N VAL A 503 36.49 25.07 -2.35
CA VAL A 503 35.27 25.30 -1.56
C VAL A 503 35.17 26.78 -1.19
N ASP A 504 34.01 27.38 -1.46
CA ASP A 504 33.68 28.73 -1.01
C ASP A 504 33.45 28.73 0.51
N PRO A 505 34.29 29.42 1.31
CA PRO A 505 34.19 29.45 2.77
C PRO A 505 32.88 30.10 3.26
N SER A 506 32.27 30.99 2.46
CA SER A 506 31.03 31.69 2.81
C SER A 506 29.76 30.85 2.60
N ARG A 507 29.86 29.71 1.90
CA ARG A 507 28.73 28.83 1.59
C ARG A 507 28.82 27.50 2.34
N PRO A 508 27.70 26.86 2.67
CA PRO A 508 27.73 25.53 3.29
C PRO A 508 28.42 24.52 2.36
N LEU A 509 29.10 23.52 2.93
CA LEU A 509 29.82 22.48 2.18
C LEU A 509 28.93 21.77 1.16
N GLU A 510 27.65 21.59 1.49
CA GLU A 510 26.61 20.99 0.65
C GLU A 510 26.41 21.72 -0.69
N ALA A 511 26.81 22.99 -0.79
CA ALA A 511 26.81 23.71 -2.07
C ALA A 511 27.82 23.10 -3.06
N ALA A 512 29.01 22.71 -2.59
CA ALA A 512 30.04 22.06 -3.40
C ALA A 512 29.71 20.59 -3.72
N LEU A 513 28.83 19.97 -2.93
CA LEU A 513 28.35 18.59 -3.09
C LEU A 513 27.00 18.48 -3.83
N ALA A 514 26.49 19.59 -4.38
CA ALA A 514 25.22 19.61 -5.08
C ALA A 514 25.24 18.71 -6.34
N GLY A 515 24.28 17.78 -6.44
CA GLY A 515 24.17 16.83 -7.55
C GLY A 515 25.12 15.63 -7.48
N LYS A 516 25.89 15.48 -6.39
CA LYS A 516 26.91 14.43 -6.25
C LYS A 516 26.49 13.28 -5.32
N THR A 517 25.20 13.17 -4.99
CA THR A 517 24.69 12.06 -4.15
C THR A 517 24.90 10.73 -4.86
N GLY A 518 25.51 9.75 -4.17
CA GLY A 518 25.78 8.41 -4.69
C GLY A 518 26.93 8.34 -5.71
N GLN A 519 27.65 9.44 -5.94
CA GLN A 519 28.80 9.48 -6.84
C GLN A 519 30.10 9.53 -6.04
N GLU A 520 31.18 8.97 -6.58
CA GLU A 520 32.51 9.14 -6.01
C GLU A 520 32.96 10.60 -6.18
N VAL A 521 33.41 11.21 -5.09
CA VAL A 521 33.85 12.60 -5.03
C VAL A 521 35.19 12.67 -4.31
N PHE A 522 36.13 13.42 -4.88
CA PHE A 522 37.40 13.69 -4.20
C PHE A 522 37.23 14.90 -3.27
N VAL A 523 37.53 14.74 -1.98
CA VAL A 523 37.51 15.83 -1.00
C VAL A 523 38.94 16.10 -0.55
N GLY A 524 39.45 17.28 -0.91
CA GLY A 524 40.76 17.77 -0.46
C GLY A 524 40.61 18.53 0.86
N PHE A 525 41.47 18.24 1.83
CA PHE A 525 41.45 18.88 3.13
C PHE A 525 42.84 19.05 3.72
N ARG A 526 42.99 20.09 4.55
CA ARG A 526 44.22 20.42 5.25
C ARG A 526 44.13 19.98 6.70
N ARG A 527 45.09 19.18 7.15
CA ARG A 527 45.20 18.73 8.55
C ARG A 527 46.33 19.48 9.24
N ALA A 528 46.14 19.86 10.50
CA ALA A 528 47.22 20.44 11.29
C ALA A 528 48.35 19.41 11.46
N GLY A 529 49.59 19.81 11.19
CA GLY A 529 50.76 18.95 11.40
C GLY A 529 50.97 18.68 12.90
N ALA A 530 51.46 17.48 13.23
CA ALA A 530 51.84 17.15 14.60
C ALA A 530 53.01 18.02 15.07
N ASP A 531 53.03 18.39 16.35
CA ASP A 531 54.16 19.05 17.03
C ASP A 531 54.71 20.32 16.33
N GLY A 532 53.82 21.12 15.72
CA GLY A 532 54.19 22.37 15.05
C GLY A 532 54.73 22.20 13.63
N ALA A 533 54.63 21.00 13.04
CA ALA A 533 54.91 20.76 11.63
C ALA A 533 53.93 21.54 10.72
N ALA A 534 54.37 21.79 9.48
CA ALA A 534 53.53 22.44 8.48
C ALA A 534 52.23 21.63 8.26
N PRO A 535 51.09 22.31 7.99
CA PRO A 535 49.85 21.63 7.71
C PRO A 535 49.98 20.67 6.51
N GLU A 536 49.45 19.46 6.65
CA GLU A 536 49.45 18.45 5.60
C GLU A 536 48.25 18.66 4.68
N GLU A 537 48.49 18.67 3.36
CA GLU A 537 47.41 18.59 2.37
C GLU A 537 47.11 17.13 2.07
N LEU A 538 45.91 16.71 2.42
CA LEU A 538 45.39 15.36 2.26
C LEU A 538 44.18 15.38 1.34
N GLY A 539 43.80 14.21 0.85
CA GLY A 539 42.54 14.06 0.14
C GLY A 539 42.03 12.63 0.20
N ALA A 540 40.71 12.50 0.21
CA ALA A 540 40.04 11.21 0.26
C ALA A 540 38.90 11.15 -0.75
N ILE A 541 38.67 9.96 -1.30
CA ILE A 541 37.49 9.68 -2.11
C ILE A 541 36.36 9.29 -1.16
N VAL A 542 35.23 9.98 -1.28
CA VAL A 542 34.01 9.72 -0.49
C VAL A 542 32.81 9.59 -1.41
N VAL A 543 31.78 8.90 -0.96
CA VAL A 543 30.48 8.83 -1.66
C VAL A 543 29.47 9.62 -0.84
N PRO A 544 29.10 10.85 -1.24
CA PRO A 544 28.13 11.64 -0.52
C PRO A 544 26.76 10.95 -0.48
N VAL A 545 26.14 10.97 0.70
CA VAL A 545 24.84 10.36 0.95
C VAL A 545 23.72 11.39 0.85
N SER A 546 22.48 10.89 0.75
CA SER A 546 21.29 11.74 0.73
C SER A 546 21.02 12.38 2.11
N SER A 547 20.14 13.38 2.16
CA SER A 547 19.67 13.94 3.43
C SER A 547 18.95 12.91 4.30
N ALA A 548 18.26 11.93 3.69
CA ALA A 548 17.59 10.86 4.41
C ALA A 548 18.59 9.91 5.08
N SER A 549 19.62 9.50 4.33
CA SER A 549 20.70 8.65 4.85
C SER A 549 21.47 9.32 5.98
N GLU A 550 21.76 10.64 5.87
CA GLU A 550 22.41 11.36 6.97
C GLU A 550 21.53 11.43 8.22
N ARG A 551 20.20 11.60 8.09
CA ARG A 551 19.28 11.53 9.24
C ARG A 551 19.36 10.18 9.95
N SER A 552 19.47 9.07 9.21
CA SER A 552 19.67 7.74 9.80
C SER A 552 20.98 7.62 10.58
N LEU A 553 22.07 8.22 10.07
CA LEU A 553 23.36 8.26 10.78
C LEU A 553 23.28 9.09 12.07
N ARG A 554 22.62 10.26 12.02
CA ARG A 554 22.39 11.10 13.21
C ARG A 554 21.59 10.36 14.27
N TYR A 555 20.51 9.70 13.87
CA TYR A 555 19.68 8.87 14.74
C TYR A 555 20.49 7.75 15.43
N ALA A 556 21.33 7.02 14.66
CA ALA A 556 22.18 5.98 15.20
C ALA A 556 23.19 6.53 16.22
N ALA A 557 23.83 7.67 15.90
CA ALA A 557 24.78 8.33 16.78
C ALA A 557 24.14 8.79 18.10
N GLU A 558 22.93 9.36 18.03
CA GLU A 558 22.15 9.79 19.20
C GLU A 558 21.73 8.60 20.08
N THR A 559 21.24 7.52 19.47
CA THR A 559 20.86 6.29 20.18
C THR A 559 22.05 5.69 20.94
N LEU A 560 23.24 5.67 20.33
CA LEU A 560 24.48 5.22 20.97
C LEU A 560 24.91 6.16 22.12
N ALA A 561 24.72 7.48 21.96
CA ALA A 561 24.99 8.43 23.01
C ALA A 561 24.07 8.23 24.22
N ASN A 562 22.77 8.02 24.00
CA ASN A 562 21.81 7.75 25.08
C ASN A 562 22.10 6.42 25.78
N ARG A 563 22.47 5.38 25.03
CA ARG A 563 22.92 4.11 25.62
C ARG A 563 24.12 4.30 26.55
N ARG A 564 25.12 5.09 26.15
CA ARG A 564 26.27 5.41 27.02
C ARG A 564 25.85 6.17 28.28
N LYS A 565 24.96 7.16 28.16
CA LYS A 565 24.44 7.90 29.32
C LYS A 565 23.74 6.96 30.32
N VAL A 566 22.92 6.02 29.85
CA VAL A 566 22.26 5.02 30.71
C VAL A 566 23.26 4.08 31.36
N GLU A 567 24.24 3.59 30.59
CA GLU A 567 25.31 2.73 31.10
C GLU A 567 26.09 3.42 32.24
N GLU A 568 26.55 4.65 32.00
CA GLU A 568 27.34 5.43 32.96
C GLU A 568 26.53 5.75 34.22
N ARG A 569 25.30 6.26 34.06
CA ARG A 569 24.47 6.69 35.19
C ARG A 569 23.93 5.53 36.03
N SER A 570 23.70 4.37 35.41
CA SER A 570 23.27 3.17 36.12
C SER A 570 24.42 2.32 36.69
N GLY A 571 25.68 2.69 36.43
CA GLY A 571 26.84 1.86 36.76
C GLY A 571 26.82 0.50 36.05
N GLY A 572 26.32 0.51 34.80
CA GLY A 572 26.19 -0.65 33.92
C GLY A 572 25.03 -1.61 34.23
N ARG A 573 24.15 -1.26 35.17
CA ARG A 573 23.03 -2.11 35.60
C ARG A 573 21.84 -2.09 34.63
N LEU A 574 21.66 -1.02 33.86
CA LEU A 574 20.50 -0.86 32.97
C LEU A 574 20.92 -0.87 31.49
N GLY A 575 20.04 -1.42 30.65
CA GLY A 575 20.11 -1.32 29.19
C GLY A 575 19.28 -0.15 28.65
N TYR A 576 19.47 0.18 27.36
CA TYR A 576 18.69 1.18 26.65
C TYR A 576 18.37 0.76 25.21
N LEU A 577 17.12 0.99 24.80
CA LEU A 577 16.61 0.87 23.44
C LEU A 577 15.72 2.05 23.10
N HIS A 578 15.78 2.49 21.85
CA HIS A 578 14.85 3.46 21.29
C HIS A 578 14.09 2.82 20.13
N ILE A 579 12.77 3.01 20.09
CA ILE A 579 11.89 2.51 19.03
C ILE A 579 11.47 3.72 18.18
N GLN A 580 12.03 3.81 16.98
CA GLN A 580 11.90 4.99 16.11
C GLN A 580 10.50 5.16 15.49
N GLY A 581 9.84 4.06 15.18
CA GLY A 581 8.52 4.00 14.54
C GLY A 581 7.83 2.70 14.92
N MET A 582 6.53 2.59 14.67
CA MET A 582 5.75 1.35 14.86
C MET A 582 5.53 0.64 13.53
N ASP A 583 6.61 0.37 12.82
CA ASP A 583 6.62 -0.39 11.57
C ASP A 583 7.39 -1.71 11.74
N GLN A 584 7.22 -2.64 10.79
CA GLN A 584 7.89 -3.95 10.86
C GLN A 584 9.42 -3.82 10.94
N GLY A 585 10.03 -2.90 10.19
CA GLY A 585 11.49 -2.72 10.23
C GLY A 585 11.99 -2.19 11.58
N SER A 586 11.20 -1.37 12.28
CA SER A 586 11.48 -0.93 13.65
C SER A 586 11.29 -2.05 14.66
N LEU A 587 10.27 -2.89 14.50
CA LEU A 587 10.03 -4.09 15.33
C LEU A 587 11.18 -5.10 15.20
N ASP A 588 11.60 -5.42 13.97
CA ASP A 588 12.71 -6.35 13.71
C ASP A 588 14.01 -5.87 14.38
N ARG A 589 14.28 -4.56 14.31
CA ARG A 589 15.44 -3.95 14.99
C ARG A 589 15.31 -4.03 16.50
N PHE A 590 14.13 -3.77 17.05
CA PHE A 590 13.87 -3.92 18.48
C PHE A 590 14.15 -5.35 18.93
N GLU A 591 13.60 -6.36 18.26
CA GLU A 591 13.81 -7.78 18.61
C GLU A 591 15.28 -8.19 18.56
N ARG A 592 15.99 -7.78 17.49
CA ARG A 592 17.43 -8.03 17.33
C ARG A 592 18.23 -7.38 18.46
N ASP A 593 17.96 -6.12 18.76
CA ASP A 593 18.75 -5.32 19.69
C ASP A 593 18.38 -5.56 21.15
N LEU A 594 17.20 -6.14 21.42
CA LEU A 594 16.69 -6.44 22.76
C LEU A 594 17.69 -7.26 23.58
N TYR A 595 18.18 -8.37 23.01
CA TYR A 595 19.18 -9.21 23.66
C TYR A 595 20.49 -8.47 23.91
N ALA A 596 20.98 -7.71 22.93
CA ALA A 596 22.23 -6.97 23.05
C ALA A 596 22.14 -5.86 24.10
N ALA A 597 21.00 -5.18 24.20
CA ALA A 597 20.77 -4.12 25.17
C ALA A 597 20.57 -4.66 26.59
N ALA A 598 19.95 -5.83 26.73
CA ALA A 598 19.64 -6.44 28.02
C ALA A 598 20.73 -7.37 28.58
N ALA A 599 21.72 -7.75 27.77
CA ALA A 599 22.76 -8.70 28.19
C ALA A 599 23.52 -8.22 29.44
N GLY A 600 23.45 -9.00 30.51
CA GLY A 600 24.09 -8.68 31.79
C GLY A 600 23.44 -7.52 32.55
N LYS A 601 22.27 -7.04 32.12
CA LYS A 601 21.54 -5.94 32.74
C LYS A 601 20.47 -6.46 33.70
N GLU A 602 20.17 -5.65 34.71
CA GLU A 602 19.12 -5.90 35.70
C GLU A 602 17.76 -5.31 35.28
N GLY A 603 17.75 -4.39 34.30
CA GLY A 603 16.54 -3.80 33.72
C GLY A 603 16.81 -3.05 32.43
N LEU A 604 15.75 -2.55 31.78
CA LEU A 604 15.80 -1.90 30.46
C LEU A 604 14.98 -0.61 30.43
N ILE A 605 15.57 0.43 29.84
CA ILE A 605 14.83 1.63 29.42
C ILE A 605 14.38 1.45 27.97
N VAL A 606 13.08 1.55 27.73
CA VAL A 606 12.48 1.56 26.38
C VAL A 606 12.02 2.98 26.07
N ASP A 607 12.58 3.58 25.04
CA ASP A 607 12.30 4.96 24.65
C ASP A 607 11.44 5.02 23.39
N VAL A 608 10.22 5.58 23.51
CA VAL A 608 9.28 5.82 22.40
C VAL A 608 9.06 7.32 22.16
N ARG A 609 9.91 8.19 22.70
CA ARG A 609 9.88 9.64 22.44
C ARG A 609 10.10 9.90 20.95
N ASN A 610 9.39 10.88 20.39
CA ASN A 610 9.49 11.23 18.97
C ASN A 610 9.14 10.08 17.99
N ASN A 611 8.47 9.03 18.46
CA ASN A 611 7.97 7.96 17.61
C ASN A 611 6.63 8.37 16.98
N GLY A 612 6.59 8.41 15.64
CA GLY A 612 5.44 8.87 14.86
C GLY A 612 4.29 7.86 14.72
N GLY A 613 4.37 6.69 15.36
CA GLY A 613 3.36 5.64 15.29
C GLY A 613 3.53 4.69 14.10
N GLY A 614 2.42 4.03 13.72
CA GLY A 614 2.40 2.89 12.79
C GLY A 614 1.33 1.87 13.20
N TRP A 615 1.65 0.58 13.25
CA TRP A 615 0.69 -0.51 13.50
C TRP A 615 1.21 -1.67 14.37
N THR A 616 2.47 -1.66 14.84
CA THR A 616 3.10 -2.80 15.53
C THR A 616 3.01 -2.79 17.07
N ALA A 617 2.19 -1.94 17.69
CA ALA A 617 2.10 -1.79 19.15
C ALA A 617 1.78 -3.11 19.87
N ASP A 618 0.77 -3.86 19.45
CA ASP A 618 0.40 -5.13 20.11
C ASP A 618 1.44 -6.24 19.91
N ARG A 619 2.17 -6.22 18.78
CA ARG A 619 3.34 -7.11 18.58
C ARG A 619 4.45 -6.79 19.57
N LEU A 620 4.73 -5.51 19.77
CA LEU A 620 5.68 -5.06 20.78
C LEU A 620 5.22 -5.45 22.20
N LEU A 621 3.94 -5.28 22.54
CA LEU A 621 3.37 -5.70 23.82
C LEU A 621 3.48 -7.21 24.04
N ALA A 622 3.26 -8.01 22.99
CA ALA A 622 3.47 -9.46 23.04
C ALA A 622 4.93 -9.87 23.33
N SER A 623 5.91 -8.99 23.11
CA SER A 623 7.29 -9.18 23.53
C SER A 623 7.53 -8.76 24.99
N ILE A 624 7.00 -7.60 25.39
CA ILE A 624 7.42 -6.94 26.63
C ILE A 624 6.48 -7.17 27.83
N ASP A 625 5.23 -7.60 27.64
CA ASP A 625 4.23 -7.82 28.71
C ASP A 625 3.90 -9.31 28.95
N VAL A 626 4.75 -10.23 28.49
CA VAL A 626 4.55 -11.67 28.69
C VAL A 626 4.66 -12.03 30.17
N ARG A 627 3.62 -12.68 30.72
CA ARG A 627 3.65 -13.24 32.07
C ARG A 627 4.33 -14.62 32.10
N GLU A 628 5.22 -14.83 33.05
CA GLU A 628 5.84 -16.14 33.25
C GLU A 628 4.83 -17.15 33.82
N HIS A 629 4.55 -18.21 33.08
CA HIS A 629 3.67 -19.30 33.52
C HIS A 629 4.45 -20.55 33.96
N ALA A 630 5.70 -20.70 33.51
CA ALA A 630 6.57 -21.82 33.84
C ALA A 630 8.05 -21.49 33.56
N TYR A 631 8.94 -22.32 34.09
CA TYR A 631 10.35 -22.39 33.70
C TYR A 631 10.75 -23.84 33.45
N VAL A 632 11.78 -24.08 32.64
CA VAL A 632 12.33 -25.42 32.42
C VAL A 632 13.72 -25.55 33.01
N VAL A 633 14.11 -26.79 33.31
CA VAL A 633 15.49 -27.14 33.65
C VAL A 633 15.89 -28.33 32.78
N PRO A 634 16.80 -28.16 31.80
CA PRO A 634 17.26 -29.27 30.99
C PRO A 634 18.10 -30.25 31.83
N ARG A 635 18.17 -31.51 31.40
CA ARG A 635 19.07 -32.50 32.02
C ARG A 635 20.52 -32.00 31.92
N GLY A 636 21.20 -31.89 33.07
CA GLY A 636 22.57 -31.34 33.15
C GLY A 636 22.64 -29.82 33.29
N GLY A 637 21.50 -29.12 33.24
CA GLY A 637 21.42 -27.68 33.52
C GLY A 637 21.63 -27.38 35.00
N ASP A 638 22.30 -26.28 35.30
CA ASP A 638 22.49 -25.80 36.67
C ASP A 638 21.16 -25.34 37.27
N ARG A 639 20.60 -26.18 38.15
CA ARG A 639 19.35 -25.95 38.87
C ARG A 639 19.34 -24.69 39.75
N SER A 640 20.52 -24.17 40.11
CA SER A 640 20.64 -22.94 40.89
C SER A 640 20.55 -21.67 40.03
N ARG A 641 20.77 -21.79 38.71
CA ARG A 641 20.85 -20.66 37.78
C ARG A 641 19.77 -20.66 36.71
N ILE A 642 19.35 -21.82 36.21
CA ILE A 642 18.42 -21.91 35.09
C ILE A 642 16.99 -21.94 35.62
N ARG A 643 16.30 -20.81 35.49
CA ARG A 643 14.85 -20.65 35.71
C ARG A 643 14.27 -19.77 34.62
N SER A 644 14.32 -20.25 33.39
CA SER A 644 13.74 -19.55 32.23
C SER A 644 12.85 -20.47 31.41
N TYR A 645 11.86 -19.88 30.75
CA TYR A 645 11.14 -20.55 29.68
C TYR A 645 11.99 -20.50 28.39
N PRO A 646 12.05 -21.57 27.58
CA PRO A 646 12.85 -21.59 26.36
C PRO A 646 12.33 -20.59 25.32
N GLN A 647 13.23 -19.77 24.78
CA GLN A 647 12.88 -18.75 23.78
C GLN A 647 12.49 -19.35 22.42
N ASP A 648 12.97 -20.55 22.08
CA ASP A 648 12.60 -21.31 20.86
C ASP A 648 11.14 -21.80 20.86
N ARG A 649 10.41 -21.58 21.96
CA ARG A 649 9.01 -21.99 22.13
C ARG A 649 8.03 -20.82 22.10
N LEU A 650 8.52 -19.60 21.91
CA LEU A 650 7.71 -18.40 21.91
C LEU A 650 7.49 -17.89 20.48
N PHE A 651 6.33 -17.28 20.26
CA PHE A 651 5.98 -16.63 19.00
C PHE A 651 6.90 -15.44 18.71
N ILE A 652 7.14 -14.61 19.73
CA ILE A 652 8.05 -13.45 19.69
C ILE A 652 9.01 -13.51 20.87
N GLN A 653 10.20 -12.94 20.70
CA GLN A 653 11.21 -12.86 21.77
C GLN A 653 10.66 -12.08 22.96
N ARG A 654 10.71 -12.65 24.16
CA ARG A 654 10.13 -12.01 25.35
C ARG A 654 11.15 -11.28 26.23
N TYR A 655 10.71 -10.21 26.90
CA TYR A 655 11.46 -9.50 27.93
C TYR A 655 10.66 -9.33 29.23
N THR A 656 11.04 -10.08 30.27
CA THR A 656 10.31 -10.14 31.55
C THR A 656 10.98 -9.37 32.69
N MET A 657 12.18 -8.85 32.48
CA MET A 657 12.92 -8.10 33.52
C MET A 657 12.30 -6.70 33.75
N PRO A 658 12.58 -6.05 34.90
CA PRO A 658 12.10 -4.70 35.18
C PRO A 658 12.41 -3.71 34.05
N MET A 659 11.45 -2.84 33.72
CA MET A 659 11.60 -1.87 32.65
C MET A 659 10.95 -0.54 33.01
N ALA A 660 11.46 0.56 32.44
CA ALA A 660 10.80 1.86 32.42
C ALA A 660 10.62 2.32 30.97
N MET A 661 9.57 3.08 30.70
CA MET A 661 9.28 3.61 29.36
C MET A 661 9.36 5.12 29.34
N LEU A 662 9.95 5.68 28.27
CA LEU A 662 9.98 7.11 28.01
C LEU A 662 8.98 7.48 26.91
N CYS A 663 8.15 8.50 27.15
CA CYS A 663 7.24 9.07 26.16
C CYS A 663 7.30 10.61 26.17
N ASN A 664 6.90 11.26 25.09
CA ASN A 664 6.81 12.72 25.05
C ASN A 664 5.65 13.19 24.15
N GLU A 665 5.49 14.51 24.05
CA GLU A 665 4.45 15.17 23.25
C GLU A 665 4.52 14.87 21.74
N LYS A 666 5.61 14.23 21.28
CA LYS A 666 5.82 13.80 19.89
C LYS A 666 5.64 12.30 19.69
N SER A 667 5.42 11.53 20.77
CA SER A 667 4.94 10.16 20.68
C SER A 667 3.49 10.21 20.18
N PHE A 668 3.24 9.69 18.98
CA PHE A 668 1.98 9.87 18.25
C PHE A 668 1.37 8.52 17.84
N SER A 669 0.04 8.43 17.81
CA SER A 669 -0.71 7.27 17.31
C SER A 669 -0.34 5.97 18.03
N ASN A 670 0.21 4.98 17.32
CA ASN A 670 0.54 3.67 17.88
C ASN A 670 1.63 3.71 18.98
N ALA A 671 2.45 4.78 19.04
CA ALA A 671 3.34 5.04 20.17
C ALA A 671 2.58 5.46 21.45
N GLU A 672 1.41 6.06 21.30
CA GLU A 672 0.52 6.40 22.41
C GLU A 672 -0.24 5.17 22.90
N ILE A 673 -0.67 4.30 21.98
CA ILE A 673 -1.30 3.01 22.31
C ILE A 673 -0.38 2.21 23.22
N VAL A 674 0.90 2.03 22.86
CA VAL A 674 1.84 1.31 23.72
C VAL A 674 2.09 2.04 25.04
N SER A 675 2.11 3.39 25.07
CA SER A 675 2.33 4.16 26.29
C SER A 675 1.15 4.02 27.26
N HIS A 676 -0.08 4.11 26.76
CA HIS A 676 -1.31 3.84 27.51
C HIS A 676 -1.34 2.40 28.02
N ALA A 677 -1.06 1.42 27.15
CA ALA A 677 -1.02 0.00 27.53
C ALA A 677 0.04 -0.27 28.61
N PHE A 678 1.26 0.24 28.44
CA PHE A 678 2.36 0.09 29.39
C PHE A 678 1.97 0.55 30.80
N LYS A 679 1.30 1.70 30.88
CA LYS A 679 0.78 2.25 32.14
C LYS A 679 -0.40 1.45 32.69
N THR A 680 -1.42 1.22 31.88
CA THR A 680 -2.68 0.56 32.31
C THR A 680 -2.47 -0.91 32.72
N LEU A 681 -1.51 -1.60 32.11
CA LEU A 681 -1.11 -2.96 32.46
C LEU A 681 -0.13 -3.02 33.64
N GLY A 682 0.37 -1.86 34.10
CA GLY A 682 1.26 -1.76 35.24
C GLY A 682 2.65 -2.36 34.99
N ARG A 683 3.17 -2.24 33.76
CA ARG A 683 4.40 -2.93 33.35
C ARG A 683 5.68 -2.30 33.94
N GLY A 684 5.64 -1.02 34.28
CA GLY A 684 6.73 -0.25 34.86
C GLY A 684 6.42 1.25 34.90
N PRO A 685 7.36 2.10 35.37
CA PRO A 685 7.15 3.54 35.37
C PRO A 685 7.19 4.13 33.96
N LEU A 686 6.18 4.92 33.61
CA LEU A 686 6.14 5.75 32.41
C LEU A 686 6.63 7.16 32.75
N VAL A 687 7.62 7.66 32.01
CA VAL A 687 8.33 8.92 32.33
C VAL A 687 8.40 9.82 31.10
N GLY A 688 8.24 11.13 31.30
CA GLY A 688 8.46 12.13 30.25
C GLY A 688 7.34 13.15 30.19
N GLN A 689 6.75 13.38 29.02
CA GLN A 689 5.61 14.30 28.86
C GLN A 689 4.37 13.55 28.37
N GLN A 690 3.19 14.15 28.56
CA GLN A 690 1.94 13.64 27.98
C GLN A 690 2.13 13.46 26.47
N THR A 691 1.65 12.34 25.93
CA THR A 691 1.71 12.08 24.48
C THR A 691 0.73 12.97 23.71
N ALA A 692 0.80 12.94 22.38
CA ALA A 692 0.12 13.91 21.53
C ALA A 692 -1.42 13.97 21.64
N GLY A 693 -2.06 12.88 22.06
CA GLY A 693 -3.52 12.72 22.06
C GLY A 693 -4.09 12.52 20.66
N GLY A 694 -3.36 11.87 19.76
CA GLY A 694 -3.82 11.63 18.40
C GLY A 694 -3.85 10.14 18.08
N VAL A 695 -4.99 9.48 18.29
CA VAL A 695 -5.12 8.01 18.21
C VAL A 695 -6.41 7.60 17.51
N ILE A 696 -6.43 7.73 16.18
CA ILE A 696 -7.51 7.18 15.34
C ILE A 696 -6.90 6.38 14.20
N SER A 697 -7.35 5.13 14.02
CA SER A 697 -6.99 4.34 12.84
C SER A 697 -7.49 5.04 11.58
N THR A 698 -6.64 5.08 10.56
CA THR A 698 -6.87 5.94 9.39
C THR A 698 -6.55 5.22 8.09
N GLY A 699 -7.32 5.56 7.06
CA GLY A 699 -7.09 5.15 5.69
C GLY A 699 -6.95 6.37 4.78
N SER A 700 -7.03 6.15 3.48
CA SER A 700 -7.06 7.24 2.51
C SER A 700 -7.94 6.90 1.33
N ALA A 701 -8.63 7.91 0.81
CA ALA A 701 -9.35 7.86 -0.44
C ALA A 701 -8.64 8.74 -1.49
N SER A 702 -8.79 8.40 -2.77
CA SER A 702 -8.30 9.23 -3.88
C SER A 702 -9.49 9.83 -4.63
N LEU A 703 -9.38 11.12 -4.96
CA LEU A 703 -10.33 11.81 -5.82
C LEU A 703 -9.94 11.62 -7.30
N VAL A 704 -10.82 12.03 -8.21
CA VAL A 704 -10.66 11.87 -9.67
C VAL A 704 -9.36 12.42 -10.25
N ASP A 705 -8.75 13.42 -9.61
CA ASP A 705 -7.51 14.05 -10.04
C ASP A 705 -6.26 13.53 -9.31
N GLY A 706 -6.40 12.47 -8.51
CA GLY A 706 -5.33 11.89 -7.70
C GLY A 706 -5.10 12.58 -6.36
N THR A 707 -5.91 13.60 -6.01
CA THR A 707 -5.91 14.17 -4.65
C THR A 707 -6.17 13.07 -3.62
N THR A 708 -5.32 13.01 -2.60
CA THR A 708 -5.47 12.07 -1.48
C THR A 708 -6.19 12.74 -0.33
N VAL A 709 -7.21 12.07 0.21
CA VAL A 709 -7.96 12.48 1.40
C VAL A 709 -7.73 11.43 2.47
N ARG A 710 -7.00 11.79 3.52
CA ARG A 710 -6.75 10.94 4.69
C ARG A 710 -8.00 10.95 5.58
N MET A 711 -8.55 9.77 5.85
CA MET A 711 -9.86 9.59 6.48
C MET A 711 -9.73 8.67 7.71
N PRO A 712 -9.71 9.23 8.94
CA PRO A 712 -9.72 8.47 10.18
C PRO A 712 -11.11 7.86 10.44
N PHE A 713 -11.17 6.54 10.66
CA PHE A 713 -12.42 5.78 10.61
C PHE A 713 -12.69 4.89 11.84
N ARG A 714 -11.67 4.62 12.67
CA ARG A 714 -11.81 3.77 13.87
C ARG A 714 -11.11 4.37 15.08
N GLY A 715 -11.91 4.78 16.07
CA GLY A 715 -11.43 5.32 17.35
C GLY A 715 -10.81 4.25 18.24
N TRP A 716 -9.94 4.67 19.16
CA TRP A 716 -9.31 3.81 20.16
C TRP A 716 -9.76 4.22 21.55
N TYR A 717 -10.21 3.25 22.33
CA TYR A 717 -10.74 3.49 23.67
C TYR A 717 -10.00 2.59 24.67
N LEU A 718 -9.67 3.13 25.84
CA LEU A 718 -9.18 2.33 26.95
C LEU A 718 -10.28 1.35 27.40
N ALA A 719 -9.91 0.27 28.07
CA ALA A 719 -10.86 -0.73 28.58
C ALA A 719 -11.97 -0.14 29.50
N GLY A 720 -11.72 1.03 30.10
CA GLY A 720 -12.71 1.79 30.87
C GLY A 720 -13.65 2.68 30.03
N GLY A 721 -13.56 2.65 28.70
CA GLY A 721 -14.36 3.44 27.76
C GLY A 721 -13.86 4.85 27.49
N VAL A 722 -12.72 5.25 28.03
CA VAL A 722 -12.11 6.58 27.78
C VAL A 722 -11.55 6.60 26.36
N ASP A 723 -12.03 7.52 25.54
CA ASP A 723 -11.46 7.80 24.22
C ASP A 723 -10.00 8.23 24.36
N MET A 724 -9.12 7.68 23.53
CA MET A 724 -7.70 8.03 23.51
C MET A 724 -7.41 9.24 22.62
N GLU A 725 -8.29 9.56 21.67
CA GLU A 725 -8.23 10.81 20.91
C GLU A 725 -8.43 12.00 21.86
N GLU A 726 -7.63 13.05 21.68
CA GLU A 726 -7.49 14.23 22.56
C GLU A 726 -7.03 13.90 24.01
N ASN A 727 -6.80 12.62 24.32
CA ASN A 727 -6.49 12.12 25.66
C ASN A 727 -5.17 11.32 25.66
N GLY A 728 -4.08 12.00 25.31
CA GLY A 728 -2.74 11.41 25.27
C GLY A 728 -2.34 10.74 26.59
N ALA A 729 -1.52 9.70 26.51
CA ALA A 729 -1.03 8.94 27.66
C ALA A 729 -0.29 9.87 28.62
N MET A 730 -0.82 10.02 29.82
CA MET A 730 -0.17 10.80 30.87
C MET A 730 0.89 9.93 31.56
N PRO A 731 2.19 10.31 31.57
CA PRO A 731 3.21 9.56 32.28
C PRO A 731 2.96 9.56 33.80
N ASP A 732 3.52 8.58 34.50
CA ASP A 732 3.53 8.56 35.97
C ASP A 732 4.41 9.69 36.53
N PHE A 733 5.47 10.02 35.79
CA PHE A 733 6.40 11.10 36.11
C PHE A 733 6.47 12.09 34.96
N VAL A 734 5.76 13.22 35.12
CA VAL A 734 5.82 14.34 34.19
C VAL A 734 7.13 15.11 34.38
N VAL A 735 7.97 15.12 33.36
CA VAL A 735 9.30 15.75 33.34
C VAL A 735 9.44 16.59 32.07
N PRO A 736 9.44 17.93 32.17
CA PRO A 736 9.68 18.80 31.04
C PRO A 736 11.14 18.75 30.59
N GLN A 737 11.34 18.67 29.28
CA GLN A 737 12.63 18.92 28.65
C GLN A 737 12.66 20.39 28.23
N THR A 738 13.48 21.22 28.87
CA THR A 738 13.51 22.67 28.66
C THR A 738 14.60 23.08 27.66
N PRO A 739 14.47 24.23 26.97
CA PRO A 739 15.53 24.74 26.09
C PRO A 739 16.90 24.85 26.76
N GLU A 740 16.95 25.22 28.05
CA GLU A 740 18.19 25.29 28.82
C GLU A 740 18.82 23.92 29.01
N SER A 741 18.01 22.89 29.32
CA SER A 741 18.48 21.52 29.46
C SER A 741 18.98 20.95 28.12
N GLU A 742 18.31 21.25 27.01
CA GLU A 742 18.73 20.85 25.67
C GLU A 742 20.06 21.53 25.27
N ALA A 743 20.19 22.84 25.55
CA ALA A 743 21.43 23.59 25.31
C ALA A 743 22.60 23.03 26.15
N ALA A 744 22.33 22.60 27.38
CA ALA A 744 23.29 21.93 28.25
C ALA A 744 23.52 20.45 27.89
N ARG A 745 22.81 19.91 26.89
CA ARG A 745 22.82 18.49 26.50
C ARG A 745 22.42 17.50 27.61
N ALA A 746 21.68 18.00 28.62
CA ALA A 746 21.09 17.21 29.69
C ALA A 746 19.76 16.61 29.21
N ASP A 747 19.53 15.32 29.46
CA ASP A 747 18.27 14.63 29.12
C ASP A 747 17.53 14.29 30.41
N LEU A 748 16.73 15.25 30.90
CA LEU A 748 16.11 15.16 32.22
C LEU A 748 15.11 14.00 32.33
N GLN A 749 14.46 13.67 31.21
CA GLN A 749 13.51 12.57 31.13
C GLN A 749 14.23 11.22 31.23
N LEU A 750 15.29 11.02 30.42
CA LEU A 750 16.11 9.80 30.47
C LEU A 750 16.72 9.59 31.85
N GLU A 751 17.22 10.67 32.43
CA GLU A 751 17.75 10.69 33.79
C GLU A 751 16.70 10.23 34.81
N LYS A 752 15.50 10.84 34.80
CA LYS A 752 14.43 10.42 35.69
C LYS A 752 14.06 8.95 35.52
N ALA A 753 13.97 8.45 34.28
CA ALA A 753 13.65 7.04 34.03
C ALA A 753 14.71 6.07 34.57
N VAL A 754 15.99 6.41 34.45
CA VAL A 754 17.09 5.66 35.08
C VAL A 754 16.92 5.64 36.60
N ASP A 755 16.65 6.78 37.22
CA ASP A 755 16.53 6.88 38.68
C ASP A 755 15.33 6.07 39.21
N GLU A 756 14.17 6.15 38.57
CA GLU A 756 12.98 5.40 38.99
C GLU A 756 13.14 3.90 38.75
N LEU A 757 13.74 3.48 37.64
CA LEU A 757 13.99 2.06 37.42
C LEU A 757 14.98 1.48 38.43
N LEU A 758 16.07 2.20 38.74
CA LEU A 758 17.03 1.78 39.76
C LEU A 758 16.40 1.65 41.15
N ARG A 759 15.42 2.50 41.50
CA ARG A 759 14.65 2.39 42.76
C ARG A 759 13.75 1.16 42.79
N ALA A 760 13.20 0.76 41.65
CA ALA A 760 12.36 -0.43 41.53
C ALA A 760 13.18 -1.74 41.56
N LEU A 761 14.49 -1.68 41.34
CA LEU A 761 15.38 -2.84 41.42
C LEU A 761 15.75 -3.20 42.86
N PRO A 762 15.95 -4.49 43.18
CA PRO A 762 16.51 -4.90 44.46
C PRO A 762 17.91 -4.28 44.67
N ALA A 763 18.27 -4.02 45.94
CA ALA A 763 19.55 -3.42 46.30
C ALA A 763 20.73 -4.25 45.77
N LYS A 764 21.74 -3.58 45.19
CA LYS A 764 22.94 -4.23 44.64
C LYS A 764 23.57 -5.10 45.73
N LYS A 765 23.58 -6.43 45.54
CA LYS A 765 24.31 -7.34 46.44
C LYS A 765 25.78 -6.93 46.38
N ALA A 766 26.36 -6.54 47.51
CA ALA A 766 27.78 -6.25 47.60
C ALA A 766 28.55 -7.50 47.16
N GLU A 767 29.37 -7.37 46.11
CA GLU A 767 30.29 -8.43 45.71
C GLU A 767 31.21 -8.72 46.90
N SER A 768 31.11 -9.92 47.46
CA SER A 768 32.09 -10.41 48.41
C SER A 768 33.42 -10.49 47.66
N LYS A 769 34.35 -9.62 48.03
CA LYS A 769 35.72 -9.59 47.50
C LYS A 769 36.40 -10.96 47.57
#